data_AF-A0AAP8PJ81-F1
#
_entry.id   AF-A0AAP8PJ81-F1
#
_cell.length_a   1.000
_cell.length_b   1.000
_cell.length_c   1.000
_cell.angle_alpha   90.00
_cell.angle_beta   90.00
_cell.angle_gamma   90.00
#
_symmetry.space_group_name_H-M   'P 1'
#
loop_
_entity.id
_entity.type
_entity.pdbx_description
1 polymer ?
#
loop_
_entity_poly.entity_id
_entity_poly.type
_entity_poly.pdbx_seq_one_letter_code
_entity_poly.pdbx_strand_id
1 'polypeptide(L)'
;MTDRNAVLPAAWNALVSALCKEAPHLQNTLALDVARFSRMKATPGGLSAAFTTSLLGYNGSPLEFTVSSAKPQGLACTLDPFLPRYAQRRGVGAFVRHCQAITAAPLADPANSLEAVRRMQSANVQPLRFGAWLGRKYAPDAIKTKVYVETPADMAAAPDGLQGPLTAEARRAAGLMLLMVGYYPESADSPREYYYQWHSARITRDDILAVMRLFEGESRFSALMPLLDRALRQQDRRDFPPTTYGFSLGYAPDGNLESFTLFAMAASFFGDNRRVFDGITALLAPDGQAMPLLNRAVSEQVPLQYNVVGFSCDRQGNHSVSCTFSPQNAHFEILPCKARETAPLVPLPLAELLAQQCASGAFPSHVRTPDGRWHKDENAFVTAQVLRTLDYTAQTAPHIELALDFLLGCESRPHHFHFWPAGKHPAWMAGQRIDADIDDTAIITELLYRFHRRSLAQARQTLAQMQAYQVQRVERRLKTTPYPWAECYAFHTWMKDDGDITQLDCCVNTNALILIHTLTAAHGSPPPAYPRIIQMLNQAVSWSDGDYNRLNALTPYYAHPHEWLSTLEYARWQGVPQLAPAIDALAAWRLPATNDESPLYRRHDGHFLWTSACLNQFRHLARLSSLEDRYEHLSQ
;
A
#
# COMPACT_ATOMS: atom_id res chain seq x y z
N MET A 1 -28.72 -0.79 12.80
CA MET A 1 -27.27 -0.49 12.82
C MET A 1 -26.56 -1.64 12.13
N THR A 2 -25.89 -1.41 11.00
CA THR A 2 -25.22 -2.48 10.25
C THR A 2 -23.78 -2.57 10.74
N ASP A 3 -23.38 -3.74 11.27
CA ASP A 3 -21.99 -4.01 11.59
C ASP A 3 -21.14 -3.94 10.32
N ARG A 4 -19.94 -3.34 10.43
CA ARG A 4 -19.00 -3.20 9.32
C ARG A 4 -17.78 -4.06 9.55
N ASN A 5 -17.21 -4.62 8.49
CA ASN A 5 -16.01 -5.43 8.60
C ASN A 5 -14.75 -4.58 8.39
N ALA A 6 -13.77 -4.80 9.25
CA ALA A 6 -12.37 -4.50 9.01
C ALA A 6 -11.57 -5.80 8.94
N VAL A 7 -10.27 -5.71 8.69
CA VAL A 7 -9.37 -6.87 8.74
C VAL A 7 -8.06 -6.57 9.44
N LEU A 8 -7.42 -7.62 9.96
CA LEU A 8 -6.03 -7.62 10.38
C LEU A 8 -5.29 -8.82 9.77
N PRO A 9 -3.99 -8.70 9.45
CA PRO A 9 -3.19 -9.85 9.07
C PRO A 9 -3.08 -10.86 10.22
N ALA A 10 -3.42 -12.13 9.98
CA ALA A 10 -3.40 -13.19 10.99
C ALA A 10 -2.00 -13.36 11.62
N ALA A 11 -0.95 -13.17 10.81
CA ALA A 11 0.43 -13.33 11.22
C ALA A 11 0.91 -12.33 12.29
N TRP A 12 0.23 -11.20 12.48
CA TRP A 12 0.63 -10.22 13.50
C TRP A 12 0.43 -10.76 14.92
N ASN A 13 -0.76 -11.28 15.20
CA ASN A 13 -1.07 -11.86 16.51
C ASN A 13 -0.23 -13.11 16.78
N ALA A 14 -0.02 -13.95 15.75
CA ALA A 14 0.85 -15.12 15.84
C ALA A 14 2.30 -14.72 16.20
N LEU A 15 2.85 -13.69 15.54
CA LEU A 15 4.20 -13.22 15.81
C LEU A 15 4.34 -12.64 17.23
N VAL A 16 3.44 -11.74 17.64
CA VAL A 16 3.48 -11.16 18.98
C VAL A 16 3.38 -12.26 20.04
N SER A 17 2.47 -13.21 19.86
CA SER A 17 2.30 -14.34 20.78
C SER A 17 3.57 -15.20 20.88
N ALA A 18 4.20 -15.50 19.75
CA ALA A 18 5.47 -16.24 19.72
C ALA A 18 6.57 -15.46 20.47
N LEU A 19 6.72 -14.17 20.23
CA LEU A 19 7.72 -13.33 20.91
C LEU A 19 7.48 -13.26 22.43
N CYS A 20 6.22 -13.14 22.87
CA CYS A 20 5.85 -13.12 24.28
C CYS A 20 6.10 -14.46 25.00
N LYS A 21 6.00 -15.60 24.29
CA LYS A 21 6.37 -16.91 24.85
C LYS A 21 7.86 -17.00 25.19
N GLU A 22 8.71 -16.43 24.35
CA GLU A 22 10.17 -16.40 24.59
C GLU A 22 10.56 -15.34 25.63
N ALA A 23 9.92 -14.18 25.59
CA ALA A 23 10.19 -13.06 26.48
C ALA A 23 8.89 -12.54 27.12
N PRO A 24 8.49 -13.07 28.29
CA PRO A 24 7.21 -12.74 28.93
C PRO A 24 6.99 -11.25 29.25
N HIS A 25 8.06 -10.49 29.48
CA HIS A 25 7.99 -9.04 29.71
C HIS A 25 7.39 -8.26 28.53
N LEU A 26 7.42 -8.83 27.32
CA LEU A 26 6.81 -8.23 26.12
C LEU A 26 5.27 -8.19 26.20
N GLN A 27 4.65 -9.04 27.02
CA GLN A 27 3.19 -9.12 27.15
C GLN A 27 2.58 -7.80 27.66
N ASN A 28 3.26 -7.13 28.59
CA ASN A 28 2.78 -5.89 29.20
C ASN A 28 3.32 -4.64 28.48
N THR A 29 4.04 -4.81 27.38
CA THR A 29 4.72 -3.73 26.67
C THR A 29 4.42 -3.82 25.17
N LEU A 30 5.17 -4.63 24.42
CA LEU A 30 5.00 -4.85 22.99
C LEU A 30 3.54 -5.18 22.60
N ALA A 31 2.92 -6.13 23.30
CA ALA A 31 1.58 -6.59 22.92
C ALA A 31 0.54 -5.46 23.02
N LEU A 32 0.69 -4.55 24.00
CA LEU A 32 -0.17 -3.38 24.15
C LEU A 32 0.06 -2.35 23.03
N ASP A 33 1.32 -2.06 22.70
CA ASP A 33 1.68 -1.14 21.63
C ASP A 33 1.17 -1.67 20.27
N VAL A 34 1.37 -2.96 19.97
CA VAL A 34 0.88 -3.59 18.74
C VAL A 34 -0.66 -3.66 18.72
N ALA A 35 -1.33 -3.92 19.84
CA ALA A 35 -2.79 -3.95 19.89
C ALA A 35 -3.43 -2.56 19.65
N ARG A 36 -2.83 -1.48 20.17
CA ARG A 36 -3.27 -0.11 19.90
C ARG A 36 -3.00 0.28 18.45
N PHE A 37 -1.82 -0.03 17.95
CA PHE A 37 -1.46 0.16 16.54
C PHE A 37 -2.42 -0.58 15.59
N SER A 38 -2.70 -1.85 15.87
CA SER A 38 -3.60 -2.70 15.08
C SER A 38 -5.01 -2.14 15.05
N ARG A 39 -5.56 -1.66 16.18
CA ARG A 39 -6.89 -1.02 16.21
C ARG A 39 -6.99 0.22 15.31
N MET A 40 -5.93 1.01 15.19
CA MET A 40 -5.91 2.18 14.31
C MET A 40 -5.88 1.77 12.82
N LYS A 41 -5.28 0.62 12.50
CA LYS A 41 -5.19 0.10 11.13
C LYS A 41 -6.43 -0.70 10.72
N ALA A 42 -7.02 -1.42 11.66
CA ALA A 42 -8.27 -2.18 11.53
C ALA A 42 -9.48 -1.25 11.40
N THR A 43 -9.49 -0.46 10.33
CA THR A 43 -10.58 0.44 9.99
C THR A 43 -11.28 -0.10 8.75
N PRO A 44 -12.62 -0.02 8.67
CA PRO A 44 -13.37 -0.51 7.52
C PRO A 44 -13.01 0.15 6.18
N GLY A 45 -12.18 1.19 6.15
CA GLY A 45 -11.72 1.84 4.91
C GLY A 45 -10.20 1.79 4.70
N GLY A 46 -9.50 0.92 5.41
CA GLY A 46 -8.07 0.68 5.24
C GLY A 46 -7.75 -0.68 4.61
N LEU A 47 -8.50 -1.72 4.99
CA LEU A 47 -8.35 -3.15 4.64
C LEU A 47 -6.94 -3.58 4.21
N SER A 48 -6.77 -4.44 3.20
CA SER A 48 -5.46 -4.97 2.80
C SER A 48 -4.45 -3.87 2.47
N ALA A 49 -4.89 -2.78 1.82
CA ALA A 49 -4.02 -1.67 1.46
C ALA A 49 -3.28 -1.12 2.69
N ALA A 50 -3.94 -1.01 3.84
CA ALA A 50 -3.32 -0.51 5.08
C ALA A 50 -2.12 -1.34 5.57
N PHE A 51 -1.96 -2.57 5.07
CA PHE A 51 -0.95 -3.53 5.49
C PHE A 51 0.07 -3.90 4.40
N THR A 52 -0.14 -3.49 3.15
CA THR A 52 0.70 -3.93 2.02
C THR A 52 1.34 -2.79 1.26
N THR A 53 1.31 -1.57 1.80
CA THR A 53 1.81 -0.37 1.12
C THR A 53 2.95 0.31 1.85
N SER A 54 3.21 0.04 3.13
CA SER A 54 4.26 0.76 3.87
C SER A 54 5.63 0.58 3.23
N LEU A 55 6.48 1.62 3.31
CA LEU A 55 7.90 1.50 2.92
C LEU A 55 8.78 0.89 4.02
N LEU A 56 8.19 0.56 5.17
CA LEU A 56 8.91 0.01 6.31
C LEU A 56 9.34 -1.44 6.03
N GLY A 57 8.38 -2.36 5.89
CA GLY A 57 8.67 -3.75 5.52
C GLY A 57 8.76 -3.95 4.01
N TYR A 58 9.61 -4.87 3.56
CA TYR A 58 9.79 -5.16 2.13
C TYR A 58 8.50 -5.66 1.45
N ASN A 59 7.66 -6.38 2.18
CA ASN A 59 6.35 -6.85 1.72
C ASN A 59 5.23 -5.81 1.91
N GLY A 60 5.57 -4.55 2.15
CA GLY A 60 4.61 -3.49 2.42
C GLY A 60 4.07 -3.43 3.85
N SER A 61 4.58 -4.29 4.74
CA SER A 61 4.14 -4.35 6.14
C SER A 61 4.45 -3.04 6.87
N PRO A 62 3.45 -2.42 7.54
CA PRO A 62 3.66 -1.26 8.40
C PRO A 62 4.21 -1.62 9.78
N LEU A 63 4.66 -2.87 9.96
CA LEU A 63 5.20 -3.44 11.19
C LEU A 63 6.49 -4.20 10.87
N GLU A 64 7.56 -3.88 11.57
CA GLU A 64 8.87 -4.48 11.39
C GLU A 64 9.54 -4.73 12.74
N PHE A 65 10.24 -5.84 12.88
CA PHE A 65 10.97 -6.22 14.08
C PHE A 65 12.45 -6.40 13.79
N THR A 66 13.30 -6.05 14.75
CA THR A 66 14.75 -6.33 14.68
C THR A 66 15.20 -7.03 15.95
N VAL A 67 15.96 -8.11 15.77
CA VAL A 67 16.71 -8.80 16.83
C VAL A 67 18.20 -8.73 16.50
N SER A 68 19.06 -8.84 17.52
CA SER A 68 20.51 -8.75 17.35
C SER A 68 21.25 -9.73 18.26
N SER A 69 22.36 -10.29 17.77
CA SER A 69 23.23 -11.14 18.58
C SER A 69 23.96 -10.36 19.70
N ALA A 70 24.11 -9.03 19.56
CA ALA A 70 24.66 -8.19 20.63
C ALA A 70 23.69 -7.98 21.80
N LYS A 71 22.38 -8.13 21.56
CA LYS A 71 21.33 -7.99 22.59
C LYS A 71 20.32 -9.13 22.43
N PRO A 72 20.66 -10.38 22.80
CA PRO A 72 19.83 -11.55 22.50
C PRO A 72 18.41 -11.50 23.10
N GLN A 73 18.24 -10.80 24.22
CA GLN A 73 16.95 -10.60 24.90
C GLN A 73 16.25 -9.29 24.51
N GLY A 74 16.89 -8.47 23.66
CA GLY A 74 16.36 -7.19 23.21
C GLY A 74 15.56 -7.33 21.92
N LEU A 75 14.47 -6.59 21.82
CA LEU A 75 13.63 -6.51 20.62
C LEU A 75 13.47 -5.05 20.20
N ALA A 76 13.61 -4.77 18.91
CA ALA A 76 13.07 -3.54 18.33
C ALA A 76 11.77 -3.85 17.58
N CYS A 77 10.75 -3.01 17.74
CA CYS A 77 9.59 -2.97 16.87
C CYS A 77 9.48 -1.58 16.25
N THR A 78 9.56 -1.48 14.94
CA THR A 78 9.31 -0.25 14.18
C THR A 78 7.90 -0.30 13.61
N LEU A 79 7.20 0.83 13.66
CA LEU A 79 5.81 0.99 13.28
C LEU A 79 5.69 2.15 12.29
N ASP A 80 5.00 1.92 11.16
CA ASP A 80 4.54 2.99 10.27
C ASP A 80 3.14 3.45 10.71
N PRO A 81 3.04 4.58 11.42
CA PRO A 81 1.78 5.03 12.00
C PRO A 81 0.73 5.45 10.96
N PHE A 82 1.12 5.65 9.70
CA PHE A 82 0.24 6.23 8.68
C PHE A 82 -0.51 5.17 7.88
N LEU A 83 -1.79 5.41 7.57
CA LEU A 83 -2.56 4.70 6.56
C LEU A 83 -2.13 5.16 5.13
N PRO A 84 -2.42 4.36 4.10
CA PRO A 84 -2.13 4.71 2.72
C PRO A 84 -3.25 5.58 2.14
N ARG A 85 -3.41 6.76 2.70
CA ARG A 85 -4.33 7.79 2.21
C ARG A 85 -3.55 9.02 1.79
N TYR A 86 -3.95 9.68 0.71
CA TYR A 86 -3.33 10.92 0.26
C TYR A 86 -3.61 12.06 1.25
N ALA A 87 -4.85 12.16 1.74
CA ALA A 87 -5.27 13.18 2.70
C ALA A 87 -4.56 13.03 4.06
N GLN A 88 -3.97 11.87 4.33
CA GLN A 88 -3.20 11.68 5.56
C GLN A 88 -1.86 12.42 5.49
N ARG A 89 -1.84 13.59 6.14
CA ARG A 89 -0.63 14.39 6.31
C ARG A 89 0.44 13.58 7.05
N ARG A 90 1.61 13.41 6.42
CA ARG A 90 2.77 12.67 6.98
C ARG A 90 3.74 13.53 7.79
N GLY A 91 3.37 14.77 8.10
CA GLY A 91 4.21 15.69 8.87
C GLY A 91 4.28 15.35 10.37
N VAL A 92 5.26 15.94 11.05
CA VAL A 92 5.57 15.73 12.48
C VAL A 92 4.34 15.84 13.40
N GLY A 93 3.46 16.81 13.17
CA GLY A 93 2.26 16.97 14.01
C GLY A 93 1.31 15.77 13.95
N ALA A 94 1.17 15.13 12.79
CA ALA A 94 0.39 13.92 12.64
C ALA A 94 1.11 12.71 13.25
N PHE A 95 2.43 12.60 13.03
CA PHE A 95 3.28 11.59 13.66
C PHE A 95 3.12 11.58 15.19
N VAL A 96 3.25 12.74 15.85
CA VAL A 96 3.13 12.84 17.32
C VAL A 96 1.77 12.34 17.82
N ARG A 97 0.67 12.72 17.15
CA ARG A 97 -0.68 12.25 17.52
C ARG A 97 -0.80 10.74 17.40
N HIS A 98 -0.26 10.16 16.33
CA HIS A 98 -0.29 8.71 16.16
C HIS A 98 0.60 7.98 17.17
N CYS A 99 1.79 8.51 17.48
CA CYS A 99 2.65 7.98 18.53
C CYS A 99 1.92 7.96 19.88
N GLN A 100 1.30 9.07 20.26
CA GLN A 100 0.50 9.16 21.48
C GLN A 100 -0.63 8.13 21.54
N ALA A 101 -1.32 7.91 20.42
CA ALA A 101 -2.37 6.90 20.35
C ALA A 101 -1.84 5.46 20.49
N ILE A 102 -0.63 5.18 19.97
CA ILE A 102 0.02 3.87 20.04
C ILE A 102 0.61 3.62 21.43
N THR A 103 1.37 4.56 21.99
CA THR A 103 2.05 4.39 23.27
C THR A 103 1.15 4.68 24.47
N ALA A 104 -0.01 5.32 24.24
CA ALA A 104 -0.86 5.90 25.27
C ALA A 104 -0.14 6.90 26.19
N ALA A 105 0.91 7.56 25.68
CA ALA A 105 1.69 8.54 26.42
C ALA A 105 2.15 9.69 25.50
N PRO A 106 2.25 10.93 26.01
CA PRO A 106 2.92 12.02 25.31
C PRO A 106 4.35 11.64 24.90
N LEU A 107 4.75 12.03 23.70
CA LEU A 107 6.14 11.89 23.26
C LEU A 107 6.96 13.02 23.87
N ALA A 108 7.84 12.69 24.82
CA ALA A 108 8.77 13.67 25.39
C ALA A 108 9.88 14.00 24.38
N ASP A 109 10.20 15.29 24.25
CA ASP A 109 11.25 15.81 23.36
C ASP A 109 11.91 17.07 23.96
N PRO A 110 12.61 16.94 25.11
CA PRO A 110 13.25 18.08 25.78
C PRO A 110 14.28 18.79 24.91
N ALA A 111 14.92 18.10 23.97
CA ALA A 111 15.88 18.67 23.03
C ALA A 111 15.22 19.41 21.85
N ASN A 112 13.88 19.42 21.77
CA ASN A 112 13.10 20.02 20.69
C ASN A 112 13.50 19.54 19.29
N SER A 113 13.89 18.26 19.18
CA SER A 113 14.35 17.66 17.93
C SER A 113 13.23 17.59 16.89
N LEU A 114 11.97 17.41 17.32
CA LEU A 114 10.80 17.36 16.45
C LEU A 114 10.53 18.68 15.74
N GLU A 115 10.89 19.83 16.32
CA GLU A 115 10.81 21.12 15.63
C GLU A 115 11.88 21.24 14.54
N ALA A 116 13.10 20.76 14.79
CA ALA A 116 14.12 20.67 13.74
C ALA A 116 13.65 19.76 12.58
N VAL A 117 13.07 18.60 12.88
CA VAL A 117 12.48 17.71 11.88
C VAL A 117 11.35 18.39 11.11
N ARG A 118 10.46 19.11 11.82
CA ARG A 118 9.34 19.84 11.19
C ARG A 118 9.86 20.83 10.16
N ARG A 119 10.84 21.67 10.54
CA ARG A 119 11.47 22.64 9.63
C ARG A 119 12.13 21.98 8.43
N MET A 120 12.88 20.89 8.67
CA MET A 120 13.54 20.11 7.62
C MET A 120 12.54 19.55 6.61
N GLN A 121 11.45 18.94 7.09
CA GLN A 121 10.46 18.29 6.23
C GLN A 121 9.53 19.28 5.54
N SER A 122 9.25 20.45 6.15
CA SER A 122 8.44 21.50 5.52
C SER A 122 9.16 22.24 4.39
N ALA A 123 10.50 22.24 4.38
CA ALA A 123 11.30 22.87 3.33
C ALA A 123 11.35 22.04 2.03
N ASN A 124 10.85 20.80 2.05
CA ASN A 124 10.89 19.92 0.90
C ASN A 124 9.81 20.30 -0.13
N VAL A 125 10.22 20.44 -1.39
CA VAL A 125 9.29 20.72 -2.51
C VAL A 125 8.45 19.49 -2.84
N GLN A 126 9.00 18.29 -2.62
CA GLN A 126 8.32 17.03 -2.90
C GLN A 126 7.58 16.49 -1.67
N PRO A 127 6.42 15.82 -1.86
CA PRO A 127 5.74 15.12 -0.78
C PRO A 127 6.65 14.09 -0.10
N LEU A 128 6.50 13.94 1.21
CA LEU A 128 7.17 12.92 2.02
C LEU A 128 6.70 11.52 1.61
N ARG A 129 7.64 10.59 1.46
CA ARG A 129 7.39 9.17 1.11
C ARG A 129 6.83 8.40 2.30
N PHE A 130 7.43 8.57 3.47
CA PHE A 130 7.02 7.92 4.71
C PHE A 130 6.95 8.88 5.90
N GLY A 131 7.66 10.02 5.86
CA GLY A 131 7.64 11.04 6.90
C GLY A 131 8.43 10.62 8.13
N ALA A 132 7.82 9.83 9.01
CA ALA A 132 8.49 9.32 10.21
C ALA A 132 7.91 7.98 10.68
N TRP A 133 8.78 7.14 11.25
CA TRP A 133 8.41 5.87 11.87
C TRP A 133 8.71 5.87 13.37
N LEU A 134 7.88 5.15 14.11
CA LEU A 134 8.01 4.95 15.55
C LEU A 134 8.76 3.66 15.82
N GLY A 135 9.98 3.75 16.31
CA GLY A 135 10.75 2.65 16.86
C GLY A 135 10.54 2.49 18.36
N ARG A 136 10.25 1.29 18.81
CA ARG A 136 10.16 0.91 20.23
C ARG A 136 11.21 -0.16 20.51
N LYS A 137 12.12 0.12 21.44
CA LYS A 137 13.14 -0.82 21.89
C LYS A 137 12.68 -1.39 23.22
N TYR A 138 12.48 -2.70 23.27
CA TYR A 138 12.07 -3.44 24.47
C TYR A 138 13.25 -4.24 25.00
N ALA A 139 13.50 -4.07 26.29
CA ALA A 139 14.41 -4.86 27.10
C ALA A 139 13.70 -5.24 28.40
N PRO A 140 14.19 -6.23 29.16
CA PRO A 140 13.55 -6.67 30.40
C PRO A 140 13.28 -5.56 31.42
N ASP A 141 14.13 -4.54 31.46
CA ASP A 141 14.15 -3.47 32.44
C ASP A 141 13.82 -2.08 31.86
N ALA A 142 13.75 -1.95 30.53
CA ALA A 142 13.61 -0.66 29.87
C ALA A 142 12.83 -0.71 28.56
N ILE A 143 12.07 0.34 28.31
CA ILE A 143 11.49 0.65 26.99
C ILE A 143 12.04 1.99 26.55
N LYS A 144 12.55 2.08 25.33
CA LYS A 144 13.02 3.34 24.74
C LYS A 144 12.26 3.65 23.46
N THR A 145 11.91 4.91 23.29
CA THR A 145 11.35 5.41 22.02
C THR A 145 12.48 5.90 21.12
N LYS A 146 12.47 5.45 19.87
CA LYS A 146 13.33 5.94 18.81
C LYS A 146 12.47 6.46 17.67
N VAL A 147 12.82 7.59 17.09
CA VAL A 147 12.13 8.16 15.93
C VAL A 147 13.05 8.04 14.73
N TYR A 148 12.53 7.50 13.63
CA TYR A 148 13.19 7.46 12.33
C TYR A 148 12.54 8.49 11.43
N VAL A 149 13.29 9.45 10.92
CA VAL A 149 12.74 10.54 10.10
C VAL A 149 13.28 10.50 8.69
N GLU A 150 12.38 10.64 7.71
CA GLU A 150 12.74 10.79 6.31
C GLU A 150 13.54 12.08 6.11
N THR A 151 14.69 11.95 5.44
CA THR A 151 15.48 13.10 5.00
C THR A 151 15.18 13.43 3.54
N PRO A 152 15.00 14.72 3.17
CA PRO A 152 14.93 15.13 1.77
C PRO A 152 16.16 14.66 0.97
N ALA A 153 15.99 14.42 -0.33
CA ALA A 153 17.10 14.01 -1.20
C ALA A 153 18.17 15.10 -1.34
N ASP A 154 17.73 16.35 -1.52
CA ASP A 154 18.58 17.53 -1.69
C ASP A 154 18.81 18.23 -0.34
N MET A 155 19.50 17.55 0.57
CA MET A 155 19.89 18.09 1.88
C MET A 155 21.03 19.11 1.73
N ALA A 156 20.75 20.26 1.09
CA ALA A 156 21.68 21.38 1.01
C ALA A 156 21.74 22.19 2.32
N ALA A 157 20.70 22.12 3.16
CA ALA A 157 20.62 22.84 4.44
C ALA A 157 19.70 22.12 5.44
N ALA A 158 20.10 20.94 5.92
CA ALA A 158 19.41 20.37 7.08
C ALA A 158 19.65 21.29 8.30
N PRO A 159 18.66 21.56 9.15
CA PRO A 159 18.87 22.34 10.35
C PRO A 159 19.95 21.71 11.25
N ASP A 160 20.65 22.56 12.01
CA ASP A 160 21.75 22.15 12.90
C ASP A 160 21.35 20.93 13.74
N GLY A 161 22.21 19.91 13.73
CA GLY A 161 22.02 18.65 14.46
C GLY A 161 21.37 17.49 13.68
N LEU A 162 20.80 17.70 12.49
CA LEU A 162 20.31 16.61 11.63
C LEU A 162 21.13 16.42 10.34
N GLN A 163 22.18 17.23 10.16
CA GLN A 163 23.15 17.05 9.08
C GLN A 163 23.91 15.75 9.28
N GLY A 164 24.02 14.96 8.21
CA GLY A 164 24.90 13.80 8.19
C GLY A 164 26.37 14.24 8.14
N PRO A 165 27.32 13.37 8.55
CA PRO A 165 28.75 13.68 8.56
C PRO A 165 29.36 13.97 7.17
N LEU A 166 28.66 13.65 6.07
CA LEU A 166 29.12 13.88 4.70
C LEU A 166 28.35 15.00 4.00
N THR A 167 29.07 15.78 3.20
CA THR A 167 28.50 16.77 2.28
C THR A 167 27.64 16.10 1.20
N ALA A 168 26.79 16.86 0.51
CA ALA A 168 26.01 16.35 -0.61
C ALA A 168 26.90 15.87 -1.77
N GLU A 169 28.01 16.58 -2.06
CA GLU A 169 28.99 16.20 -3.08
C GLU A 169 29.67 14.87 -2.73
N ALA A 170 30.17 14.71 -1.50
CA ALA A 170 30.87 13.51 -1.08
C ALA A 170 29.95 12.27 -1.12
N ARG A 171 28.69 12.44 -0.69
CA ARG A 171 27.67 11.39 -0.78
C ARG A 171 27.42 10.96 -2.22
N ARG A 172 27.20 11.90 -3.13
CA ARG A 172 26.98 11.62 -4.56
C ARG A 172 28.18 10.93 -5.20
N ALA A 173 29.40 11.40 -4.91
CA ALA A 173 30.63 10.79 -5.42
C ALA A 173 30.81 9.34 -4.96
N ALA A 174 30.37 9.01 -3.75
CA ALA A 174 30.40 7.66 -3.19
C ALA A 174 29.19 6.78 -3.58
N GLY A 175 28.22 7.32 -4.35
CA GLY A 175 26.96 6.64 -4.65
C GLY A 175 26.04 6.47 -3.43
N LEU A 176 26.23 7.25 -2.37
CA LEU A 176 25.45 7.17 -1.14
C LEU A 176 24.29 8.17 -1.13
N MET A 177 23.15 7.76 -0.58
CA MET A 177 22.00 8.62 -0.32
C MET A 177 21.56 8.45 1.13
N LEU A 178 21.52 9.55 1.89
CA LEU A 178 20.96 9.54 3.23
C LEU A 178 19.43 9.38 3.11
N LEU A 179 18.90 8.28 3.65
CA LEU A 179 17.48 7.96 3.61
C LEU A 179 16.74 8.48 4.83
N MET A 180 17.35 8.27 6.01
CA MET A 180 16.72 8.62 7.28
C MET A 180 17.75 8.85 8.38
N VAL A 181 17.31 9.58 9.41
CA VAL A 181 18.02 9.76 10.67
C VAL A 181 17.21 9.14 11.79
N GLY A 182 17.85 8.35 12.64
CA GLY A 182 17.28 7.76 13.84
C GLY A 182 17.79 8.45 15.10
N TYR A 183 16.91 8.81 16.03
CA TYR A 183 17.31 9.42 17.32
C TYR A 183 16.31 9.09 18.42
N TYR A 184 16.71 9.27 19.68
CA TYR A 184 15.86 9.03 20.85
C TYR A 184 15.36 10.38 21.40
N PRO A 185 14.09 10.76 21.16
CA PRO A 185 13.60 12.10 21.52
C PRO A 185 13.62 12.34 23.04
N GLU A 186 13.50 11.29 23.84
CA GLU A 186 13.39 11.37 25.30
C GLU A 186 14.72 11.76 25.99
N SER A 187 15.85 11.73 25.29
CA SER A 187 17.18 11.97 25.86
C SER A 187 18.07 12.76 24.89
N ALA A 188 18.48 13.96 25.31
CA ALA A 188 19.31 14.85 24.49
C ALA A 188 20.71 14.26 24.23
N ASP A 189 21.22 13.46 25.17
CA ASP A 189 22.53 12.83 25.13
C ASP A 189 22.51 11.41 24.52
N SER A 190 21.44 11.06 23.80
CA SER A 190 21.38 9.77 23.13
C SER A 190 22.07 9.79 21.77
N PRO A 191 22.65 8.64 21.33
CA PRO A 191 23.26 8.54 20.02
C PRO A 191 22.29 8.84 18.88
N ARG A 192 22.83 9.42 17.81
CA ARG A 192 22.15 9.61 16.53
C ARG A 192 22.62 8.59 15.52
N GLU A 193 21.70 8.10 14.70
CA GLU A 193 22.01 7.10 13.69
C GLU A 193 21.67 7.61 12.29
N TYR A 194 22.61 7.49 11.36
CA TYR A 194 22.45 7.92 9.97
C TYR A 194 22.38 6.72 9.05
N TYR A 195 21.34 6.63 8.23
CA TYR A 195 21.07 5.49 7.35
C TYR A 195 21.27 5.88 5.89
N TYR A 196 22.30 5.32 5.27
CA TYR A 196 22.65 5.53 3.88
C TYR A 196 22.25 4.34 3.03
N GLN A 197 21.58 4.58 1.92
CA GLN A 197 21.45 3.61 0.83
C GLN A 197 22.60 3.78 -0.15
N TRP A 198 23.13 2.66 -0.62
CA TRP A 198 24.17 2.64 -1.63
C TRP A 198 23.57 2.35 -3.01
N HIS A 199 23.78 3.26 -3.96
CA HIS A 199 23.40 3.14 -5.37
C HIS A 199 24.39 2.27 -6.15
N SER A 200 24.75 1.12 -5.60
CA SER A 200 25.42 0.06 -6.33
C SER A 200 24.82 -1.28 -5.94
N ALA A 201 24.33 -2.02 -6.93
CA ALA A 201 23.83 -3.38 -6.70
C ALA A 201 24.98 -4.38 -6.49
N ARG A 202 26.21 -4.03 -6.88
CA ARG A 202 27.40 -4.89 -6.75
C ARG A 202 28.46 -4.12 -5.99
N ILE A 203 28.93 -4.69 -4.89
CA ILE A 203 29.97 -4.09 -4.06
C ILE A 203 31.13 -5.06 -3.90
N THR A 204 32.33 -4.52 -3.78
CA THR A 204 33.55 -5.27 -3.47
C THR A 204 34.03 -4.93 -2.07
N ARG A 205 35.03 -5.68 -1.57
CA ARG A 205 35.72 -5.32 -0.33
C ARG A 205 36.34 -3.93 -0.41
N ASP A 206 36.96 -3.61 -1.54
CA ASP A 206 37.62 -2.33 -1.76
C ASP A 206 36.61 -1.17 -1.75
N ASP A 207 35.42 -1.39 -2.31
CA ASP A 207 34.33 -0.41 -2.23
C ASP A 207 33.93 -0.16 -0.77
N ILE A 208 33.75 -1.22 0.03
CA ILE A 208 33.35 -1.08 1.44
C ILE A 208 34.42 -0.34 2.23
N LEU A 209 35.69 -0.70 2.05
CA LEU A 209 36.82 -0.02 2.68
C LEU A 209 36.91 1.45 2.24
N ALA A 210 36.70 1.75 0.96
CA ALA A 210 36.66 3.11 0.44
C ALA A 210 35.55 3.93 1.11
N VAL A 211 34.36 3.37 1.30
CA VAL A 211 33.29 4.04 2.04
C VAL A 211 33.64 4.20 3.52
N MET A 212 34.20 3.18 4.18
CA MET A 212 34.63 3.28 5.57
C MET A 212 35.65 4.42 5.78
N ARG A 213 36.56 4.64 4.82
CA ARG A 213 37.54 5.75 4.87
C ARG A 213 36.87 7.13 4.88
N LEU A 214 35.73 7.30 4.19
CA LEU A 214 34.98 8.56 4.18
C LEU A 214 34.48 8.97 5.58
N PHE A 215 34.37 8.01 6.50
CA PHE A 215 33.92 8.23 7.88
C PHE A 215 35.02 7.98 8.91
N GLU A 216 36.30 7.93 8.49
CA GLU A 216 37.45 7.58 9.35
C GLU A 216 37.29 6.22 10.05
N GLY A 217 36.53 5.31 9.45
CA GLY A 217 36.11 4.06 10.07
C GLY A 217 37.02 2.87 9.82
N GLU A 218 37.82 2.88 8.76
CA GLU A 218 38.56 1.69 8.29
C GLU A 218 39.44 1.05 9.37
N SER A 219 40.23 1.85 10.08
CA SER A 219 41.11 1.35 11.16
C SER A 219 40.36 1.13 12.48
N ARG A 220 39.27 1.88 12.72
CA ARG A 220 38.50 1.86 13.98
C ARG A 220 37.50 0.71 14.06
N PHE A 221 37.13 0.14 12.92
CA PHE A 221 36.06 -0.85 12.76
C PHE A 221 36.53 -2.09 11.97
N SER A 222 37.77 -2.51 12.23
CA SER A 222 38.45 -3.59 11.49
C SER A 222 37.78 -4.96 11.62
N ALA A 223 36.94 -5.17 12.65
CA ALA A 223 36.17 -6.40 12.86
C ALA A 223 35.06 -6.63 11.80
N LEU A 224 34.68 -5.61 11.02
CA LEU A 224 33.63 -5.73 10.02
C LEU A 224 34.01 -6.69 8.88
N MET A 225 35.21 -6.57 8.31
CA MET A 225 35.62 -7.39 7.16
C MET A 225 35.67 -8.89 7.50
N PRO A 226 36.27 -9.34 8.62
CA PRO A 226 36.22 -10.74 9.03
C PRO A 226 34.79 -11.29 9.18
N LEU A 227 33.87 -10.48 9.71
CA LEU A 227 32.46 -10.87 9.84
C LEU A 227 31.80 -11.07 8.47
N LEU A 228 32.01 -10.14 7.53
CA LEU A 228 31.46 -10.23 6.18
C LEU A 228 32.04 -11.42 5.41
N ASP A 229 33.34 -11.65 5.52
CA ASP A 229 34.01 -12.80 4.90
C ASP A 229 33.45 -14.12 5.42
N ARG A 230 33.16 -14.18 6.71
CA ARG A 230 32.47 -15.33 7.30
C ARG A 230 31.07 -15.49 6.72
N ALA A 231 30.30 -14.40 6.60
CA ALA A 231 28.96 -14.45 6.01
C ALA A 231 28.97 -14.94 4.56
N LEU A 232 29.95 -14.53 3.75
CA LEU A 232 30.13 -15.02 2.38
C LEU A 232 30.51 -16.50 2.32
N ARG A 233 31.45 -16.94 3.17
CA ARG A 233 31.84 -18.36 3.27
C ARG A 233 30.68 -19.26 3.63
N GLN A 234 29.80 -18.84 4.54
CA GLN A 234 28.60 -19.61 4.91
C GLN A 234 27.58 -19.75 3.76
N GLN A 235 27.76 -19.01 2.66
CA GLN A 235 26.93 -19.10 1.46
C GLN A 235 27.69 -19.70 0.27
N ASP A 236 28.88 -20.29 0.51
CA ASP A 236 29.81 -20.79 -0.51
C ASP A 236 30.12 -19.74 -1.60
N ARG A 237 30.18 -18.47 -1.21
CA ARG A 237 30.44 -17.33 -2.09
C ARG A 237 31.78 -16.69 -1.80
N ARG A 238 32.41 -16.21 -2.88
CA ARG A 238 33.62 -15.37 -2.80
C ARG A 238 33.30 -13.88 -2.91
N ASP A 239 32.24 -13.55 -3.66
CA ASP A 239 31.83 -12.20 -3.95
C ASP A 239 30.48 -11.87 -3.29
N PHE A 240 30.25 -10.58 -3.03
CA PHE A 240 28.98 -10.09 -2.53
C PHE A 240 27.88 -10.25 -3.58
N PRO A 241 26.72 -10.82 -3.21
CA PRO A 241 25.63 -11.02 -4.16
C PRO A 241 25.02 -9.70 -4.64
N PRO A 242 24.48 -9.65 -5.88
CA PRO A 242 23.77 -8.49 -6.35
C PRO A 242 22.53 -8.19 -5.49
N THR A 243 22.53 -7.07 -4.76
CA THR A 243 21.40 -6.63 -3.92
C THR A 243 21.53 -5.16 -3.55
N THR A 244 20.50 -4.61 -2.90
CA THR A 244 20.59 -3.28 -2.27
C THR A 244 21.39 -3.38 -0.99
N TYR A 245 22.44 -2.56 -0.92
CA TYR A 245 23.28 -2.37 0.25
C TYR A 245 23.08 -0.98 0.85
N GLY A 246 23.50 -0.83 2.10
CA GLY A 246 23.55 0.46 2.76
C GLY A 246 24.36 0.41 4.06
N PHE A 247 24.51 1.58 4.67
CA PHE A 247 25.26 1.75 5.92
C PHE A 247 24.40 2.41 6.99
N SER A 248 24.53 1.92 8.22
CA SER A 248 24.03 2.62 9.41
C SER A 248 25.22 3.00 10.29
N LEU A 249 25.29 4.29 10.64
CA LEU A 249 26.38 4.87 11.42
C LEU A 249 25.82 5.48 12.70
N GLY A 250 26.25 4.99 13.86
CA GLY A 250 25.86 5.52 15.17
C GLY A 250 26.90 6.49 15.71
N TYR A 251 26.49 7.72 16.00
CA TYR A 251 27.32 8.79 16.55
C TYR A 251 26.87 9.13 17.97
N ALA A 252 27.84 9.23 18.88
CA ALA A 252 27.66 9.80 20.20
C ALA A 252 27.32 11.31 20.12
N PRO A 253 26.75 11.91 21.18
CA PRO A 253 26.44 13.34 21.24
C PRO A 253 27.66 14.25 21.03
N ASP A 254 28.85 13.78 21.38
CA ASP A 254 30.13 14.49 21.19
C ASP A 254 30.65 14.45 19.74
N GLY A 255 29.92 13.80 18.83
CA GLY A 255 30.28 13.68 17.41
C GLY A 255 31.20 12.49 17.10
N ASN A 256 31.53 11.66 18.09
CA ASN A 256 32.34 10.46 17.85
C ASN A 256 31.51 9.33 17.23
N LEU A 257 32.02 8.74 16.15
CA LEU A 257 31.45 7.53 15.54
C LEU A 257 31.66 6.33 16.47
N GLU A 258 30.56 5.71 16.94
CA GLU A 258 30.56 4.60 17.90
C GLU A 258 30.34 3.23 17.26
N SER A 259 29.57 3.19 16.17
CA SER A 259 29.22 1.93 15.51
C SER A 259 29.12 2.10 14.00
N PHE A 260 29.54 1.06 13.30
CA PHE A 260 29.51 0.98 11.84
C PHE A 260 28.78 -0.31 11.45
N THR A 261 27.73 -0.19 10.64
CA THR A 261 26.94 -1.34 10.17
C THR A 261 26.83 -1.33 8.66
N LEU A 262 27.22 -2.41 8.00
CA LEU A 262 26.80 -2.70 6.62
C LEU A 262 25.49 -3.49 6.69
N PHE A 263 24.46 -3.04 5.96
CA PHE A 263 23.21 -3.78 5.84
C PHE A 263 22.88 -4.11 4.39
N ALA A 264 22.14 -5.19 4.19
CA ALA A 264 21.71 -5.67 2.88
C ALA A 264 20.29 -6.26 2.94
N MET A 265 19.58 -6.27 1.81
CA MET A 265 18.32 -7.01 1.73
C MET A 265 18.56 -8.49 2.00
N ALA A 266 17.92 -9.02 3.06
CA ALA A 266 18.25 -10.33 3.60
C ALA A 266 18.03 -11.46 2.60
N ALA A 267 16.84 -11.51 1.99
CA ALA A 267 16.49 -12.55 1.02
C ALA A 267 17.48 -12.59 -0.15
N SER A 268 17.82 -11.43 -0.73
CA SER A 268 18.78 -11.38 -1.84
C SER A 268 20.21 -11.75 -1.42
N PHE A 269 20.61 -11.39 -0.18
CA PHE A 269 21.94 -11.74 0.34
C PHE A 269 22.09 -13.27 0.51
N PHE A 270 21.07 -13.92 1.08
CA PHE A 270 21.05 -15.38 1.31
C PHE A 270 20.48 -16.19 0.13
N GLY A 271 20.06 -15.52 -0.95
CA GLY A 271 19.51 -16.12 -2.17
C GLY A 271 17.99 -16.09 -2.26
N ASP A 272 17.29 -16.46 -1.20
CA ASP A 272 15.84 -16.30 -1.08
C ASP A 272 15.40 -16.17 0.40
N ASN A 273 14.12 -15.85 0.62
CA ASN A 273 13.57 -15.63 1.96
C ASN A 273 13.59 -16.89 2.85
N ARG A 274 13.52 -18.11 2.28
CA ARG A 274 13.50 -19.38 3.04
C ARG A 274 14.87 -19.70 3.62
N ARG A 275 15.94 -19.26 2.96
CA ARG A 275 17.34 -19.53 3.36
C ARG A 275 17.88 -18.60 4.44
N VAL A 276 17.21 -17.48 4.72
CA VAL A 276 17.74 -16.43 5.61
C VAL A 276 17.95 -16.95 7.03
N PHE A 277 16.98 -17.66 7.61
CA PHE A 277 17.07 -18.13 8.99
C PHE A 277 18.24 -19.09 9.20
N ASP A 278 18.35 -20.10 8.33
CA ASP A 278 19.41 -21.09 8.40
C ASP A 278 20.79 -20.43 8.18
N GLY A 279 20.87 -19.50 7.22
CA GLY A 279 22.09 -18.74 6.95
C GLY A 279 22.55 -17.90 8.14
N ILE A 280 21.63 -17.23 8.83
CA ILE A 280 21.94 -16.45 10.05
C ILE A 280 22.34 -17.38 11.19
N THR A 281 21.63 -18.50 11.38
CA THR A 281 21.95 -19.47 12.44
C THR A 281 23.35 -20.06 12.23
N ALA A 282 23.69 -20.45 11.01
CA ALA A 282 25.02 -20.95 10.64
C ALA A 282 26.12 -19.88 10.82
N LEU A 283 25.81 -18.62 10.54
CA LEU A 283 26.73 -17.50 10.75
C LEU A 283 27.06 -17.26 12.23
N LEU A 284 26.08 -17.45 13.12
CA LEU A 284 26.22 -17.18 14.56
C LEU A 284 26.80 -18.36 15.35
N ALA A 285 26.60 -19.60 14.88
CA ALA A 285 27.01 -20.82 15.59
C ALA A 285 28.49 -20.86 16.01
N PRO A 286 29.48 -20.42 15.20
CA PRO A 286 30.89 -20.45 15.58
C PRO A 286 31.23 -19.60 16.81
N ASP A 287 30.46 -18.53 17.08
CA ASP A 287 30.68 -17.63 18.21
C ASP A 287 29.80 -18.00 19.42
N GLY A 288 29.04 -19.09 19.35
CA GLY A 288 28.04 -19.45 20.37
C GLY A 288 26.92 -18.40 20.52
N GLN A 289 26.76 -17.52 19.54
CA GLN A 289 25.74 -16.48 19.54
C GLN A 289 24.39 -17.04 19.06
N ALA A 290 23.29 -16.44 19.52
CA ALA A 290 21.94 -16.84 19.13
C ALA A 290 20.97 -15.64 19.10
N MET A 291 19.85 -15.83 18.43
CA MET A 291 18.72 -14.88 18.37
C MET A 291 17.44 -15.58 18.85
N PRO A 292 17.27 -15.80 20.17
CA PRO A 292 16.21 -16.66 20.71
C PRO A 292 14.79 -16.23 20.30
N LEU A 293 14.53 -14.92 20.24
CA LEU A 293 13.25 -14.37 19.78
C LEU A 293 12.91 -14.76 18.33
N LEU A 294 13.91 -14.73 17.43
CA LEU A 294 13.71 -15.16 16.04
C LEU A 294 13.56 -16.69 15.96
N ASN A 295 14.37 -17.45 16.70
CA ASN A 295 14.25 -18.90 16.77
C ASN A 295 12.85 -19.32 17.22
N ARG A 296 12.28 -18.62 18.21
CA ARG A 296 10.92 -18.85 18.68
C ARG A 296 9.90 -18.62 17.57
N ALA A 297 9.95 -17.46 16.89
CA ALA A 297 9.02 -17.15 15.81
C ALA A 297 9.04 -18.19 14.68
N VAL A 298 10.24 -18.68 14.31
CA VAL A 298 10.39 -19.74 13.30
C VAL A 298 9.89 -21.09 13.81
N SER A 299 10.17 -21.46 15.06
CA SER A 299 9.69 -22.71 15.66
C SER A 299 8.17 -22.80 15.74
N GLU A 300 7.51 -21.65 15.92
CA GLU A 300 6.04 -21.50 15.93
C GLU A 300 5.46 -21.37 14.51
N GLN A 301 6.29 -21.54 13.47
CA GLN A 301 5.91 -21.49 12.05
C GLN A 301 5.23 -20.17 11.65
N VAL A 302 5.60 -19.07 12.31
CA VAL A 302 5.11 -17.74 11.93
C VAL A 302 5.65 -17.41 10.54
N PRO A 303 4.80 -17.03 9.56
CA PRO A 303 5.27 -16.70 8.23
C PRO A 303 5.95 -15.32 8.25
N LEU A 304 7.26 -15.30 8.02
CA LEU A 304 8.09 -14.09 8.07
C LEU A 304 8.57 -13.65 6.68
N GLN A 305 8.62 -12.34 6.48
CA GLN A 305 9.42 -11.69 5.45
C GLN A 305 10.69 -11.16 6.12
N TYR A 306 11.85 -11.67 5.72
CA TYR A 306 13.12 -11.09 6.14
C TYR A 306 13.44 -9.88 5.28
N ASN A 307 13.53 -8.72 5.90
CA ASN A 307 13.74 -7.44 5.20
C ASN A 307 15.24 -7.19 5.04
N VAL A 308 15.95 -7.09 6.15
CA VAL A 308 17.35 -6.62 6.18
C VAL A 308 18.18 -7.49 7.11
N VAL A 309 19.41 -7.80 6.69
CA VAL A 309 20.47 -8.32 7.57
C VAL A 309 21.51 -7.23 7.76
N GLY A 310 21.91 -6.99 9.01
CA GLY A 310 22.93 -6.00 9.37
C GLY A 310 24.15 -6.67 9.99
N PHE A 311 25.33 -6.30 9.53
CA PHE A 311 26.63 -6.71 10.04
C PHE A 311 27.28 -5.50 10.70
N SER A 312 27.41 -5.53 12.02
CA SER A 312 27.79 -4.37 12.83
C SER A 312 29.08 -4.63 13.58
N CYS A 313 29.85 -3.57 13.80
CA CYS A 313 30.93 -3.56 14.78
C CYS A 313 31.00 -2.22 15.51
N ASP A 314 31.51 -2.26 16.74
CA ASP A 314 31.75 -1.08 17.57
C ASP A 314 33.25 -0.74 17.68
N ARG A 315 33.56 0.38 18.36
CA ARG A 315 34.94 0.85 18.57
C ARG A 315 35.80 -0.10 19.42
N GLN A 316 35.18 -1.00 20.17
CA GLN A 316 35.89 -1.98 21.00
C GLN A 316 36.27 -3.22 20.18
N GLY A 317 35.87 -3.28 18.90
CA GLY A 317 36.09 -4.42 18.03
C GLY A 317 35.05 -5.53 18.23
N ASN A 318 34.01 -5.30 19.03
CA ASN A 318 32.92 -6.27 19.14
C ASN A 318 32.12 -6.25 17.85
N HIS A 319 31.79 -7.44 17.33
CA HIS A 319 30.94 -7.59 16.15
C HIS A 319 29.60 -8.23 16.50
N SER A 320 28.57 -7.91 15.73
CA SER A 320 27.25 -8.50 15.88
C SER A 320 26.51 -8.59 14.55
N VAL A 321 25.52 -9.47 14.51
CA VAL A 321 24.58 -9.58 13.41
C VAL A 321 23.23 -9.10 13.92
N SER A 322 22.47 -8.42 13.06
CA SER A 322 21.08 -8.10 13.28
C SER A 322 20.22 -8.65 12.16
N CYS A 323 19.02 -9.08 12.50
CA CYS A 323 18.02 -9.56 11.55
C CYS A 323 16.76 -8.73 11.73
N THR A 324 16.33 -8.10 10.65
CA THR A 324 15.11 -7.32 10.58
C THR A 324 14.08 -8.06 9.72
N PHE A 325 12.87 -8.22 10.24
CA PHE A 325 11.81 -9.00 9.61
C PHE A 325 10.42 -8.44 9.90
N SER A 326 9.47 -8.72 9.00
CA SER A 326 8.06 -8.40 9.13
C SER A 326 7.22 -9.68 9.08
N PRO A 327 6.02 -9.71 9.68
CA PRO A 327 5.07 -10.77 9.41
C PRO A 327 4.60 -10.71 7.94
N GLN A 328 4.27 -11.86 7.34
CA GLN A 328 3.66 -11.91 6.01
C GLN A 328 2.18 -11.49 6.07
N ASN A 329 1.76 -10.61 5.16
CA ASN A 329 0.40 -10.07 5.11
C ASN A 329 -0.42 -10.72 3.99
N ALA A 330 -0.36 -12.05 3.88
CA ALA A 330 -1.04 -12.83 2.85
C ALA A 330 -2.44 -13.33 3.27
N HIS A 331 -2.66 -13.47 4.58
CA HIS A 331 -3.92 -13.95 5.15
C HIS A 331 -4.44 -12.98 6.20
N PHE A 332 -5.75 -12.72 6.10
CA PHE A 332 -6.44 -11.74 6.92
C PHE A 332 -7.57 -12.37 7.72
N GLU A 333 -7.71 -11.93 8.96
CA GLU A 333 -8.83 -12.22 9.85
C GLU A 333 -9.83 -11.05 9.81
N ILE A 334 -11.12 -11.39 9.76
CA ILE A 334 -12.20 -10.41 9.76
C ILE A 334 -12.45 -9.93 11.18
N LEU A 335 -12.55 -8.62 11.34
CA LEU A 335 -12.91 -7.97 12.60
C LEU A 335 -14.23 -7.21 12.43
N PRO A 336 -15.31 -7.67 13.09
CA PRO A 336 -16.54 -6.89 13.17
C PRO A 336 -16.29 -5.58 13.93
N CYS A 337 -16.53 -4.47 13.27
CA CYS A 337 -16.48 -3.13 13.83
C CYS A 337 -17.91 -2.62 14.02
N LYS A 338 -18.27 -2.34 15.27
CA LYS A 338 -19.46 -1.54 15.55
C LYS A 338 -19.25 -0.15 14.96
N ALA A 339 -20.24 0.34 14.22
CA ALA A 339 -20.23 1.71 13.74
C ALA A 339 -20.12 2.65 14.96
N ARG A 340 -19.01 3.38 15.08
CA ARG A 340 -18.94 4.47 16.06
C ARG A 340 -19.96 5.53 15.63
N GLU A 341 -20.71 6.05 16.60
CA GLU A 341 -21.52 7.25 16.44
C GLU A 341 -20.58 8.45 16.29
N THR A 342 -20.11 8.64 15.07
CA THR A 342 -19.41 9.85 14.64
C THR A 342 -20.30 10.53 13.63
N ALA A 343 -20.47 11.85 13.78
CA ALA A 343 -21.25 12.64 12.83
C ALA A 343 -20.77 12.35 11.40
N PRO A 344 -21.67 12.02 10.46
CA PRO A 344 -21.30 11.77 9.07
C PRO A 344 -20.56 12.98 8.51
N LEU A 345 -19.68 12.74 7.53
CA LEU A 345 -19.03 13.84 6.86
C LEU A 345 -20.10 14.64 6.12
N VAL A 346 -20.22 15.93 6.39
CA VAL A 346 -21.11 16.80 5.62
C VAL A 346 -20.46 16.96 4.25
N PRO A 347 -21.11 16.52 3.15
CA PRO A 347 -20.51 16.66 1.85
C PRO A 347 -20.44 18.14 1.48
N LEU A 348 -19.42 18.52 0.70
CA LEU A 348 -19.38 19.88 0.15
C LEU A 348 -20.62 20.12 -0.73
N PRO A 349 -21.10 21.37 -0.84
CA PRO A 349 -22.15 21.73 -1.79
C PRO A 349 -21.79 21.29 -3.22
N LEU A 350 -22.79 20.89 -4.01
CA LEU A 350 -22.58 20.39 -5.38
C LEU A 350 -21.71 21.34 -6.23
N ALA A 351 -21.96 22.65 -6.14
CA ALA A 351 -21.18 23.66 -6.86
C ALA A 351 -19.68 23.62 -6.51
N GLU A 352 -19.34 23.42 -5.24
CA GLU A 352 -17.95 23.33 -4.78
C GLU A 352 -17.30 22.01 -5.20
N LEU A 353 -18.07 20.92 -5.29
CA LEU A 353 -17.58 19.64 -5.83
C LEU A 353 -17.30 19.73 -7.33
N LEU A 354 -18.22 20.31 -8.09
CA LEU A 354 -18.05 20.51 -9.53
C LEU A 354 -16.86 21.44 -9.84
N ALA A 355 -16.62 22.45 -9.00
CA ALA A 355 -15.47 23.36 -9.12
C ALA A 355 -14.10 22.67 -8.94
N GLN A 356 -14.05 21.42 -8.44
CA GLN A 356 -12.80 20.66 -8.34
C GLN A 356 -12.39 19.99 -9.66
N GLN A 357 -13.23 20.01 -10.69
CA GLN A 357 -12.91 19.48 -12.01
C GLN A 357 -11.63 20.12 -12.57
N CYS A 358 -10.72 19.28 -13.06
CA CYS A 358 -9.45 19.72 -13.61
C CYS A 358 -9.64 20.37 -14.98
N ALA A 359 -8.68 21.18 -15.41
CA ALA A 359 -8.73 21.86 -16.71
C ALA A 359 -8.77 20.89 -17.92
N SER A 360 -8.36 19.63 -17.73
CA SER A 360 -8.48 18.57 -18.72
C SER A 360 -9.93 18.08 -18.92
N GLY A 361 -10.85 18.41 -18.02
CA GLY A 361 -12.20 17.84 -17.93
C GLY A 361 -12.31 16.64 -16.97
N ALA A 362 -11.19 16.07 -16.51
CA ALA A 362 -11.19 14.99 -15.54
C ALA A 362 -11.53 15.46 -14.13
N PHE A 363 -11.95 14.52 -13.27
CA PHE A 363 -12.03 14.74 -11.83
C PHE A 363 -10.76 14.24 -11.11
N PRO A 364 -10.30 14.93 -10.06
CA PRO A 364 -9.00 14.67 -9.47
C PRO A 364 -8.95 13.33 -8.72
N SER A 365 -7.82 12.67 -8.85
CA SER A 365 -7.45 11.47 -8.11
C SER A 365 -5.97 11.54 -7.70
N HIS A 366 -5.55 10.60 -6.86
CA HIS A 366 -4.17 10.48 -6.45
C HIS A 366 -3.73 9.03 -6.56
N VAL A 367 -2.48 8.83 -6.97
CA VAL A 367 -1.86 7.51 -7.01
C VAL A 367 -0.67 7.48 -6.08
N ARG A 368 -0.56 6.41 -5.31
CA ARG A 368 0.65 6.08 -4.59
C ARG A 368 1.49 5.15 -5.44
N THR A 369 2.73 5.52 -5.69
CA THR A 369 3.71 4.77 -6.50
C THR A 369 4.57 3.85 -5.63
N PRO A 370 5.29 2.87 -6.22
CA PRO A 370 6.14 1.94 -5.47
C PRO A 370 7.24 2.63 -4.63
N ASP A 371 7.69 3.83 -5.02
CA ASP A 371 8.63 4.63 -4.23
C ASP A 371 7.99 5.25 -2.97
N GLY A 372 6.68 5.05 -2.80
CA GLY A 372 5.84 5.50 -1.69
C GLY A 372 5.37 6.94 -1.77
N ARG A 373 5.69 7.66 -2.86
CA ARG A 373 5.18 9.02 -3.08
C ARG A 373 3.74 8.99 -3.55
N TRP A 374 3.06 10.11 -3.31
CA TRP A 374 1.76 10.39 -3.89
C TRP A 374 1.90 11.36 -5.04
N HIS A 375 1.26 11.03 -6.15
CA HIS A 375 1.17 11.86 -7.33
C HIS A 375 -0.29 12.24 -7.59
N LYS A 376 -0.51 13.48 -8.03
CA LYS A 376 -1.80 13.87 -8.60
C LYS A 376 -2.02 13.10 -9.90
N ASP A 377 -3.25 12.70 -10.13
CA ASP A 377 -3.63 11.94 -11.31
C ASP A 377 -5.03 12.34 -11.79
N GLU A 378 -5.23 12.28 -13.10
CA GLU A 378 -6.44 12.66 -13.82
C GLU A 378 -6.80 11.52 -14.76
N ASN A 379 -7.58 10.55 -14.31
CA ASN A 379 -7.88 9.33 -15.08
C ASN A 379 -9.36 9.19 -15.43
N ALA A 380 -9.62 8.35 -16.43
CA ALA A 380 -10.95 8.08 -16.95
C ALA A 380 -11.85 7.41 -15.91
N PHE A 381 -11.30 6.54 -15.06
CA PHE A 381 -12.09 5.73 -14.15
C PHE A 381 -12.74 6.53 -13.02
N VAL A 382 -12.01 7.46 -12.38
CA VAL A 382 -12.59 8.38 -11.39
C VAL A 382 -13.59 9.32 -12.04
N THR A 383 -13.24 9.88 -13.21
CA THR A 383 -14.10 10.79 -13.97
C THR A 383 -15.42 10.12 -14.33
N ALA A 384 -15.37 8.90 -14.86
CA ALA A 384 -16.53 8.12 -15.25
C ALA A 384 -17.42 7.78 -14.05
N GLN A 385 -16.83 7.41 -12.91
CA GLN A 385 -17.59 7.14 -11.70
C GLN A 385 -18.24 8.38 -11.09
N VAL A 386 -17.65 9.57 -11.23
CA VAL A 386 -18.32 10.83 -10.89
C VAL A 386 -19.53 11.06 -11.81
N LEU A 387 -19.39 10.84 -13.11
CA LEU A 387 -20.51 11.00 -14.04
C LEU A 387 -21.68 10.05 -13.72
N ARG A 388 -21.42 8.86 -13.20
CA ARG A 388 -22.48 7.95 -12.72
C ARG A 388 -23.31 8.51 -11.57
N THR A 389 -22.78 9.45 -10.80
CA THR A 389 -23.50 10.10 -9.69
C THR A 389 -24.23 11.37 -10.08
N LEU A 390 -24.12 11.81 -11.34
CA LEU A 390 -24.69 13.07 -11.81
C LEU A 390 -25.88 12.84 -12.75
N ASP A 391 -26.87 13.70 -12.62
CA ASP A 391 -27.93 13.88 -13.60
C ASP A 391 -27.64 15.09 -14.49
N TYR A 392 -28.19 15.11 -15.70
CA TYR A 392 -27.98 16.19 -16.65
C TYR A 392 -28.93 17.37 -16.35
N THR A 393 -28.42 18.35 -15.63
CA THR A 393 -29.15 19.56 -15.22
C THR A 393 -28.42 20.81 -15.71
N ALA A 394 -29.04 21.99 -15.65
CA ALA A 394 -28.38 23.24 -16.02
C ALA A 394 -27.08 23.49 -15.24
N GLN A 395 -27.01 23.06 -13.97
CA GLN A 395 -25.83 23.23 -13.12
C GLN A 395 -24.71 22.23 -13.47
N THR A 396 -25.05 20.98 -13.79
CA THR A 396 -24.08 19.89 -14.01
C THR A 396 -23.65 19.77 -15.47
N ALA A 397 -24.48 20.18 -16.43
CA ALA A 397 -24.26 20.01 -17.86
C ALA A 397 -22.87 20.50 -18.34
N PRO A 398 -22.39 21.71 -17.98
CA PRO A 398 -21.07 22.18 -18.44
C PRO A 398 -19.93 21.26 -18.00
N HIS A 399 -20.03 20.71 -16.79
CA HIS A 399 -19.02 19.81 -16.23
C HIS A 399 -19.11 18.42 -16.84
N ILE A 400 -20.32 17.93 -17.10
CA ILE A 400 -20.56 16.67 -17.79
C ILE A 400 -19.97 16.71 -19.20
N GLU A 401 -20.20 17.78 -19.97
CA GLU A 401 -19.66 17.91 -21.33
C GLU A 401 -18.12 17.87 -21.35
N LEU A 402 -17.46 18.61 -20.45
CA LEU A 402 -16.00 18.60 -20.34
C LEU A 402 -15.45 17.21 -19.96
N ALA A 403 -16.12 16.51 -19.04
CA ALA A 403 -15.73 15.17 -18.66
C ALA A 403 -15.92 14.18 -19.81
N LEU A 404 -17.00 14.31 -20.60
CA LEU A 404 -17.23 13.47 -21.78
C LEU A 404 -16.19 13.71 -22.88
N ASP A 405 -15.75 14.96 -23.08
CA ASP A 405 -14.62 15.29 -23.97
C ASP A 405 -13.33 14.59 -23.52
N PHE A 406 -13.05 14.62 -22.22
CA PHE A 406 -11.91 13.90 -21.64
C PHE A 406 -12.01 12.39 -21.88
N LEU A 407 -13.17 11.78 -21.63
CA LEU A 407 -13.39 10.35 -21.85
C LEU A 407 -13.31 9.95 -23.33
N LEU A 408 -13.77 10.79 -24.25
CA LEU A 408 -13.58 10.57 -25.69
C LEU A 408 -12.09 10.57 -26.08
N GLY A 409 -11.30 11.46 -25.48
CA GLY A 409 -9.84 11.51 -25.69
C GLY A 409 -9.10 10.25 -25.23
N CYS A 410 -9.73 9.43 -24.38
CA CYS A 410 -9.20 8.15 -23.89
C CYS A 410 -9.32 7.01 -24.91
N GLU A 411 -10.00 7.21 -26.05
CA GLU A 411 -10.04 6.22 -27.13
C GLU A 411 -8.65 6.05 -27.76
N SER A 412 -8.03 4.89 -27.55
CA SER A 412 -6.68 4.60 -28.04
C SER A 412 -6.69 4.06 -29.47
N ARG A 413 -7.73 3.30 -29.79
CA ARG A 413 -8.12 2.83 -31.12
C ARG A 413 -9.64 2.70 -31.15
N PRO A 414 -10.27 2.60 -32.34
CA PRO A 414 -11.72 2.53 -32.42
C PRO A 414 -12.32 1.53 -31.43
N HIS A 415 -13.22 2.02 -30.58
CA HIS A 415 -13.96 1.26 -29.58
C HIS A 415 -13.15 0.69 -28.40
N HIS A 416 -11.91 1.13 -28.20
CA HIS A 416 -11.08 0.70 -27.08
C HIS A 416 -10.59 1.93 -26.33
N PHE A 417 -10.81 1.95 -25.01
CA PHE A 417 -10.48 3.09 -24.17
C PHE A 417 -9.43 2.72 -23.12
N HIS A 418 -8.55 3.67 -22.83
CA HIS A 418 -7.50 3.57 -21.82
C HIS A 418 -7.82 4.42 -20.59
N PHE A 419 -7.03 4.23 -19.54
CA PHE A 419 -7.05 5.01 -18.32
C PHE A 419 -6.83 6.52 -18.50
N TRP A 420 -6.11 6.93 -19.56
CA TRP A 420 -5.78 8.33 -19.86
C TRP A 420 -5.92 8.63 -21.36
N PRO A 421 -6.13 9.91 -21.74
CA PRO A 421 -6.10 10.31 -23.13
C PRO A 421 -4.78 10.01 -23.85
N ALA A 422 -4.86 9.82 -25.16
CA ALA A 422 -3.68 9.61 -25.99
C ALA A 422 -2.66 10.74 -25.80
N GLY A 423 -1.39 10.39 -25.53
CA GLY A 423 -0.33 11.36 -25.26
C GLY A 423 -0.40 12.08 -23.91
N LYS A 424 -1.38 11.77 -23.04
CA LYS A 424 -1.53 12.32 -21.69
C LYS A 424 -1.16 11.32 -20.58
N HIS A 425 -0.31 10.35 -20.91
CA HIS A 425 0.18 9.39 -19.91
C HIS A 425 1.00 10.13 -18.83
N PRO A 426 0.78 9.85 -17.54
CA PRO A 426 1.48 10.57 -16.50
C PRO A 426 2.99 10.30 -16.47
N ALA A 427 3.77 11.35 -16.22
CA ALA A 427 5.24 11.25 -16.16
C ALA A 427 5.73 10.28 -15.07
N TRP A 428 4.97 10.12 -13.97
CA TRP A 428 5.32 9.24 -12.85
C TRP A 428 5.30 7.75 -13.23
N MET A 429 4.73 7.36 -14.37
CA MET A 429 4.78 5.98 -14.87
C MET A 429 6.13 5.60 -15.51
N ALA A 430 7.05 6.57 -15.69
CA ALA A 430 8.38 6.33 -16.25
C ALA A 430 8.37 5.53 -17.58
N GLY A 431 7.39 5.80 -18.44
CA GLY A 431 7.23 5.14 -19.75
C GLY A 431 6.45 3.82 -19.74
N GLN A 432 6.03 3.32 -18.57
CA GLN A 432 5.07 2.22 -18.51
C GLN A 432 3.71 2.66 -19.07
N ARG A 433 2.98 1.72 -19.68
CA ARG A 433 1.63 1.95 -20.23
C ARG A 433 0.63 0.97 -19.63
N ILE A 434 -0.60 1.46 -19.48
CA ILE A 434 -1.79 0.66 -19.19
C ILE A 434 -2.54 0.61 -20.52
N ASP A 435 -2.61 -0.59 -21.10
CA ASP A 435 -3.36 -0.84 -22.32
C ASP A 435 -4.85 -0.76 -22.06
N ALA A 436 -5.64 -0.68 -23.13
CA ALA A 436 -7.09 -0.71 -23.03
C ALA A 436 -7.52 -1.95 -22.26
N ASP A 437 -8.57 -1.83 -21.48
CA ASP A 437 -9.20 -2.99 -20.85
C ASP A 437 -10.72 -2.95 -20.98
N ILE A 438 -11.33 -4.11 -20.69
CA ILE A 438 -12.79 -4.25 -20.70
C ILE A 438 -13.44 -3.30 -19.70
N ASP A 439 -12.76 -2.95 -18.61
CA ASP A 439 -13.31 -2.13 -17.54
C ASP A 439 -13.53 -0.69 -18.01
N ASP A 440 -12.45 -0.02 -18.41
CA ASP A 440 -12.42 1.33 -18.97
C ASP A 440 -13.37 1.40 -20.18
N THR A 441 -13.28 0.43 -21.07
CA THR A 441 -14.08 0.43 -22.30
C THR A 441 -15.57 0.27 -22.00
N ALA A 442 -15.94 -0.58 -21.05
CA ALA A 442 -17.34 -0.75 -20.66
C ALA A 442 -17.89 0.51 -20.00
N ILE A 443 -17.19 1.05 -18.99
CA ILE A 443 -17.69 2.19 -18.22
C ILE A 443 -17.73 3.47 -19.07
N ILE A 444 -16.75 3.70 -19.94
CA ILE A 444 -16.70 4.88 -20.80
C ILE A 444 -17.78 4.80 -21.88
N THR A 445 -17.92 3.64 -22.53
CA THR A 445 -18.95 3.45 -23.57
C THR A 445 -20.36 3.63 -23.00
N GLU A 446 -20.61 3.14 -21.78
CA GLU A 446 -21.89 3.35 -21.09
C GLU A 446 -22.21 4.83 -20.94
N LEU A 447 -21.27 5.62 -20.44
CA LEU A 447 -21.49 7.05 -20.19
C LEU A 447 -21.58 7.87 -21.47
N LEU A 448 -20.74 7.58 -22.47
CA LEU A 448 -20.83 8.24 -23.77
C LEU A 448 -22.17 7.96 -24.46
N TYR A 449 -22.73 6.75 -24.29
CA TYR A 449 -24.06 6.44 -24.78
C TYR A 449 -25.17 7.11 -23.96
N ARG A 450 -25.09 7.04 -22.62
CA ARG A 450 -26.06 7.64 -21.67
C ARG A 450 -26.24 9.13 -21.92
N PHE A 451 -25.15 9.85 -22.19
CA PHE A 451 -25.16 11.28 -22.48
C PHE A 451 -25.12 11.62 -23.99
N HIS A 452 -25.52 10.68 -24.85
CA HIS A 452 -25.71 10.89 -26.29
C HIS A 452 -24.48 11.35 -27.09
N ARG A 453 -23.27 11.17 -26.57
CA ARG A 453 -22.01 11.40 -27.29
C ARG A 453 -21.66 10.27 -28.25
N ARG A 454 -22.22 9.08 -28.04
CA ARG A 454 -22.16 7.94 -28.97
C ARG A 454 -23.57 7.46 -29.31
N SER A 455 -23.76 7.13 -30.58
CA SER A 455 -24.98 6.46 -31.03
C SER A 455 -25.04 5.02 -30.52
N LEU A 456 -26.25 4.46 -30.50
CA LEU A 456 -26.47 3.05 -30.20
C LEU A 456 -25.66 2.12 -31.12
N ALA A 457 -25.53 2.45 -32.40
CA ALA A 457 -24.76 1.66 -33.36
C ALA A 457 -23.28 1.59 -32.97
N GLN A 458 -22.69 2.72 -32.58
CA GLN A 458 -21.30 2.79 -32.12
C GLN A 458 -21.10 2.02 -30.81
N ALA A 459 -22.02 2.15 -29.85
CA ALA A 459 -21.94 1.41 -28.58
C ALA A 459 -22.07 -0.11 -28.78
N ARG A 460 -22.95 -0.55 -29.70
CA ARG A 460 -23.05 -1.96 -30.10
C ARG A 460 -21.81 -2.47 -30.80
N GLN A 461 -21.16 -1.65 -31.62
CA GLN A 461 -19.89 -1.99 -32.23
C GLN A 461 -18.81 -2.18 -31.18
N THR A 462 -18.76 -1.33 -30.15
CA THR A 462 -17.87 -1.55 -28.99
C THR A 462 -18.15 -2.87 -28.30
N LEU A 463 -19.42 -3.19 -28.00
CA LEU A 463 -19.79 -4.47 -27.40
C LEU A 463 -19.38 -5.66 -28.29
N ALA A 464 -19.50 -5.55 -29.61
CA ALA A 464 -19.06 -6.58 -30.54
C ALA A 464 -17.53 -6.79 -30.50
N GLN A 465 -16.74 -5.72 -30.39
CA GLN A 465 -15.29 -5.81 -30.21
C GLN A 465 -14.92 -6.46 -28.87
N MET A 466 -15.66 -6.15 -27.81
CA MET A 466 -15.45 -6.75 -26.49
C MET A 466 -15.65 -8.27 -26.49
N GLN A 467 -16.45 -8.84 -27.41
CA GLN A 467 -16.71 -10.29 -27.46
C GLN A 467 -15.45 -11.13 -27.71
N ALA A 468 -14.41 -10.55 -28.33
CA ALA A 468 -13.13 -11.21 -28.52
C ALA A 468 -12.44 -11.61 -27.19
N TYR A 469 -12.82 -10.96 -26.09
CA TYR A 469 -12.24 -11.16 -24.75
C TYR A 469 -13.12 -12.06 -23.86
N GLN A 470 -14.14 -12.68 -24.43
CA GLN A 470 -15.03 -13.57 -23.67
C GLN A 470 -14.36 -14.91 -23.35
N VAL A 471 -14.61 -15.39 -22.14
CA VAL A 471 -14.31 -16.74 -21.70
C VAL A 471 -15.05 -17.72 -22.61
N GLN A 472 -14.31 -18.39 -23.48
CA GLN A 472 -14.88 -19.36 -24.41
C GLN A 472 -15.25 -20.68 -23.73
N ARG A 473 -14.46 -21.08 -22.73
CA ARG A 473 -14.60 -22.39 -22.08
C ARG A 473 -14.24 -22.33 -20.60
N VAL A 474 -15.04 -22.99 -19.76
CA VAL A 474 -14.76 -23.21 -18.33
C VAL A 474 -14.65 -24.71 -18.08
N GLU A 475 -13.45 -25.19 -17.74
CA GLU A 475 -13.20 -26.61 -17.47
C GLU A 475 -13.37 -26.97 -15.98
N ARG A 476 -14.62 -27.11 -15.53
CA ARG A 476 -14.93 -27.42 -14.11
C ARG A 476 -14.38 -28.75 -13.59
N ARG A 477 -13.95 -29.65 -14.47
CA ARG A 477 -13.42 -30.98 -14.11
C ARG A 477 -11.95 -30.93 -13.69
N LEU A 478 -11.25 -29.84 -13.96
CA LEU A 478 -9.87 -29.66 -13.53
C LEU A 478 -9.83 -29.43 -12.00
N LYS A 479 -9.04 -30.24 -11.30
CA LYS A 479 -8.83 -30.09 -9.84
C LYS A 479 -8.30 -28.72 -9.44
N THR A 480 -7.64 -28.02 -10.36
CA THR A 480 -7.07 -26.68 -10.15
C THR A 480 -7.61 -25.73 -11.22
N THR A 481 -8.91 -25.42 -11.16
CA THR A 481 -9.46 -24.33 -11.97
C THR A 481 -9.09 -23.00 -11.29
N PRO A 482 -8.39 -22.06 -11.96
CA PRO A 482 -7.95 -20.81 -11.33
C PRO A 482 -9.13 -19.94 -10.85
N TYR A 483 -10.30 -20.07 -11.48
CA TYR A 483 -11.52 -19.35 -11.13
C TYR A 483 -12.70 -20.33 -11.01
N PRO A 484 -12.97 -20.90 -9.82
CA PRO A 484 -14.04 -21.89 -9.63
C PRO A 484 -15.44 -21.31 -9.87
N TRP A 485 -15.57 -19.98 -9.85
CA TRP A 485 -16.78 -19.20 -10.06
C TRP A 485 -16.96 -18.70 -11.50
N ALA A 486 -16.03 -19.00 -12.42
CA ALA A 486 -16.09 -18.52 -13.79
C ALA A 486 -17.28 -19.11 -14.59
N GLU A 487 -17.78 -18.33 -15.54
CA GLU A 487 -18.79 -18.73 -16.51
C GLU A 487 -18.31 -18.39 -17.94
N CYS A 488 -18.75 -19.19 -18.91
CA CYS A 488 -18.60 -18.84 -20.32
C CYS A 488 -19.29 -17.50 -20.62
N TYR A 489 -18.76 -16.75 -21.58
CA TYR A 489 -19.24 -15.42 -21.98
C TYR A 489 -19.04 -14.29 -20.96
N ALA A 490 -18.49 -14.57 -19.77
CA ALA A 490 -17.85 -13.52 -18.96
C ALA A 490 -16.63 -12.97 -19.71
N PHE A 491 -16.15 -11.79 -19.32
CA PHE A 491 -15.01 -11.16 -19.96
C PHE A 491 -13.75 -11.31 -19.12
N HIS A 492 -12.66 -11.69 -19.78
CA HIS A 492 -11.34 -11.45 -19.25
C HIS A 492 -11.04 -9.94 -19.23
N THR A 493 -10.22 -9.51 -18.28
CA THR A 493 -9.73 -8.12 -18.25
C THR A 493 -8.36 -7.99 -18.95
N TRP A 494 -8.03 -6.77 -19.37
CA TRP A 494 -6.91 -6.37 -20.24
C TRP A 494 -7.06 -6.78 -21.70
N MET A 495 -7.09 -5.79 -22.60
CA MET A 495 -7.19 -5.95 -24.05
C MET A 495 -5.81 -5.76 -24.69
N LYS A 496 -4.93 -6.77 -24.57
CA LYS A 496 -3.61 -6.75 -25.24
C LYS A 496 -3.73 -7.18 -26.70
N ASP A 497 -2.79 -6.73 -27.52
CA ASP A 497 -2.75 -7.05 -28.95
C ASP A 497 -2.39 -8.54 -29.21
N ASP A 498 -1.47 -9.16 -28.44
CA ASP A 498 -0.83 -10.43 -28.85
C ASP A 498 -0.60 -11.52 -27.75
N GLY A 499 -1.42 -11.68 -26.70
CA GLY A 499 -1.10 -12.65 -25.62
C GLY A 499 -2.26 -13.31 -24.88
N ASP A 500 -1.95 -14.37 -24.11
CA ASP A 500 -2.87 -15.11 -23.23
C ASP A 500 -3.50 -14.18 -22.17
N ILE A 501 -4.79 -13.88 -22.32
CA ILE A 501 -5.57 -13.10 -21.37
C ILE A 501 -6.30 -14.09 -20.47
N THR A 502 -5.93 -14.14 -19.18
CA THR A 502 -6.49 -15.14 -18.26
C THR A 502 -7.16 -14.55 -17.02
N GLN A 503 -7.02 -13.24 -16.77
CA GLN A 503 -7.52 -12.64 -15.54
C GLN A 503 -9.02 -12.37 -15.59
N LEU A 504 -9.73 -12.74 -14.51
CA LEU A 504 -11.13 -12.42 -14.28
C LEU A 504 -11.27 -11.52 -13.06
N ASP A 505 -12.14 -10.52 -13.17
CA ASP A 505 -12.47 -9.59 -12.09
C ASP A 505 -13.98 -9.35 -12.08
N CYS A 506 -14.58 -9.51 -10.91
CA CYS A 506 -16.03 -9.41 -10.74
C CYS A 506 -16.55 -7.97 -10.88
N CYS A 507 -15.76 -6.96 -10.51
CA CYS A 507 -16.16 -5.57 -10.67
C CYS A 507 -16.07 -5.14 -12.15
N VAL A 508 -15.01 -5.55 -12.86
CA VAL A 508 -14.89 -5.37 -14.33
C VAL A 508 -16.10 -5.96 -15.06
N ASN A 509 -16.46 -7.20 -14.73
CA ASN A 509 -17.62 -7.85 -15.34
C ASN A 509 -18.95 -7.21 -14.92
N THR A 510 -19.02 -6.59 -13.74
CA THR A 510 -20.20 -5.78 -13.35
C THR A 510 -20.32 -4.54 -14.24
N ASN A 511 -19.21 -3.86 -14.57
CA ASN A 511 -19.22 -2.74 -15.53
C ASN A 511 -19.63 -3.18 -16.94
N ALA A 512 -19.14 -4.33 -17.42
CA ALA A 512 -19.58 -4.90 -18.68
C ALA A 512 -21.08 -5.26 -18.66
N LEU A 513 -21.58 -5.83 -17.55
CA LEU A 513 -23.00 -6.13 -17.38
C LEU A 513 -23.88 -4.88 -17.43
N ILE A 514 -23.44 -3.78 -16.81
CA ILE A 514 -24.13 -2.48 -16.87
C ILE A 514 -24.23 -2.01 -18.31
N LEU A 515 -23.12 -1.99 -19.07
CA LEU A 515 -23.15 -1.60 -20.48
C LEU A 515 -24.12 -2.48 -21.29
N ILE A 516 -24.04 -3.81 -21.12
CA ILE A 516 -24.93 -4.73 -21.80
C ILE A 516 -26.38 -4.42 -21.45
N HIS A 517 -26.70 -4.22 -20.15
CA HIS A 517 -28.05 -3.89 -19.70
C HIS A 517 -28.58 -2.63 -20.40
N THR A 518 -27.80 -1.55 -20.37
CA THR A 518 -28.14 -0.25 -20.94
C THR A 518 -28.43 -0.35 -22.46
N LEU A 519 -27.68 -1.18 -23.19
CA LEU A 519 -27.91 -1.40 -24.62
C LEU A 519 -29.08 -2.37 -24.91
N THR A 520 -29.42 -3.24 -23.96
CA THR A 520 -30.48 -4.26 -24.11
C THR A 520 -31.86 -3.71 -23.78
N ALA A 521 -31.97 -2.88 -22.73
CA ALA A 521 -33.23 -2.25 -22.31
C ALA A 521 -33.91 -1.47 -23.46
N ALA A 522 -33.12 -1.01 -24.43
CA ALA A 522 -33.61 -0.35 -25.62
C ALA A 522 -34.27 -1.30 -26.66
N HIS A 523 -33.96 -2.61 -26.72
CA HIS A 523 -34.29 -3.46 -27.89
C HIS A 523 -34.55 -4.97 -27.67
N GLY A 524 -34.87 -5.42 -26.45
CA GLY A 524 -35.79 -6.56 -26.26
C GLY A 524 -35.24 -7.99 -26.11
N SER A 525 -33.96 -8.29 -26.32
CA SER A 525 -33.39 -9.59 -25.89
C SER A 525 -31.92 -9.49 -25.50
N PRO A 526 -31.55 -9.91 -24.27
CA PRO A 526 -30.17 -9.84 -23.79
C PRO A 526 -29.25 -10.84 -24.51
N PRO A 527 -27.99 -10.46 -24.77
CA PRO A 527 -27.00 -11.39 -25.31
C PRO A 527 -26.68 -12.49 -24.28
N PRO A 528 -26.14 -13.65 -24.71
CA PRO A 528 -25.80 -14.77 -23.82
C PRO A 528 -24.91 -14.40 -22.62
N ALA A 529 -24.05 -13.39 -22.78
CA ALA A 529 -23.20 -12.86 -21.71
C ALA A 529 -23.99 -12.32 -20.51
N TYR A 530 -25.17 -11.73 -20.73
CA TYR A 530 -25.94 -11.07 -19.67
C TYR A 530 -26.34 -12.00 -18.52
N PRO A 531 -27.09 -13.11 -18.75
CA PRO A 531 -27.43 -14.04 -17.66
C PRO A 531 -26.19 -14.76 -17.11
N ARG A 532 -25.15 -14.95 -17.93
CA ARG A 532 -23.92 -15.65 -17.53
C ARG A 532 -23.05 -14.85 -16.58
N ILE A 533 -22.93 -13.55 -16.82
CA ILE A 533 -22.21 -12.66 -15.89
C ILE A 533 -22.97 -12.59 -14.56
N ILE A 534 -24.29 -12.45 -14.56
CA ILE A 534 -25.08 -12.49 -13.32
C ILE A 534 -24.85 -13.79 -12.54
N GLN A 535 -24.88 -14.92 -13.25
CA GLN A 535 -24.59 -16.24 -12.67
C GLN A 535 -23.17 -16.30 -12.08
N MET A 536 -22.17 -15.80 -12.80
CA MET A 536 -20.77 -15.72 -12.35
C MET A 536 -20.63 -14.89 -11.07
N LEU A 537 -21.23 -13.69 -11.03
CA LEU A 537 -21.14 -12.78 -9.88
C LEU A 537 -21.76 -13.39 -8.62
N ASN A 538 -22.93 -14.05 -8.76
CA ASN A 538 -23.59 -14.73 -7.64
C ASN A 538 -22.82 -15.98 -7.18
N GLN A 539 -22.20 -16.74 -8.10
CA GLN A 539 -21.31 -17.85 -7.74
C GLN A 539 -20.05 -17.37 -7.02
N ALA A 540 -19.49 -16.24 -7.45
CA ALA A 540 -18.28 -15.67 -6.87
C ALA A 540 -18.50 -15.29 -5.39
N VAL A 541 -19.59 -14.58 -5.06
CA VAL A 541 -19.92 -14.30 -3.65
C VAL A 541 -20.21 -15.56 -2.85
N SER A 542 -20.90 -16.56 -3.43
CA SER A 542 -21.15 -17.84 -2.75
C SER A 542 -19.85 -18.61 -2.49
N TRP A 543 -18.92 -18.65 -3.43
CA TRP A 543 -17.60 -19.27 -3.27
C TRP A 543 -16.74 -18.56 -2.21
N SER A 544 -16.87 -17.22 -2.14
CA SER A 544 -16.16 -16.42 -1.15
C SER A 544 -16.55 -16.79 0.29
N ASP A 545 -17.80 -17.22 0.50
CA ASP A 545 -18.34 -17.63 1.80
C ASP A 545 -18.08 -16.59 2.91
N GLY A 546 -18.07 -15.30 2.54
CA GLY A 546 -17.75 -14.20 3.45
C GLY A 546 -16.28 -14.08 3.86
N ASP A 547 -15.38 -14.98 3.41
CA ASP A 547 -13.94 -14.89 3.66
C ASP A 547 -13.31 -13.73 2.87
N TYR A 548 -12.60 -12.84 3.58
CA TYR A 548 -11.99 -11.67 2.97
C TYR A 548 -10.91 -12.02 1.96
N ASN A 549 -10.13 -13.08 2.19
CA ASN A 549 -9.03 -13.44 1.31
C ASN A 549 -9.56 -13.86 -0.07
N ARG A 550 -10.64 -14.66 -0.07
CA ARG A 550 -11.38 -15.01 -1.29
C ARG A 550 -12.04 -13.80 -1.92
N LEU A 551 -12.71 -12.95 -1.15
CA LEU A 551 -13.32 -11.71 -1.67
C LEU A 551 -12.28 -10.80 -2.35
N ASN A 552 -11.11 -10.60 -1.73
CA ASN A 552 -10.02 -9.80 -2.28
C ASN A 552 -9.44 -10.40 -3.58
N ALA A 553 -9.56 -11.72 -3.78
CA ALA A 553 -9.19 -12.40 -5.01
C ALA A 553 -10.24 -12.31 -6.12
N LEU A 554 -11.50 -11.94 -5.81
CA LEU A 554 -12.54 -11.72 -6.81
C LEU A 554 -12.37 -10.40 -7.57
N THR A 555 -11.68 -9.44 -6.95
CA THR A 555 -11.45 -8.10 -7.51
C THR A 555 -9.97 -7.72 -7.44
N PRO A 556 -9.09 -8.42 -8.16
CA PRO A 556 -7.64 -8.21 -8.08
C PRO A 556 -7.21 -6.76 -8.36
N TYR A 557 -7.97 -6.02 -9.18
CA TYR A 557 -7.67 -4.64 -9.55
C TYR A 557 -8.37 -3.58 -8.69
N TYR A 558 -9.26 -3.99 -7.78
CA TYR A 558 -9.92 -3.08 -6.84
C TYR A 558 -9.34 -3.24 -5.44
N ALA A 559 -9.04 -2.12 -4.80
CA ALA A 559 -8.34 -2.12 -3.52
C ALA A 559 -9.26 -2.41 -2.32
N HIS A 560 -10.58 -2.45 -2.54
CA HIS A 560 -11.58 -2.61 -1.49
C HIS A 560 -12.89 -3.23 -2.01
N PRO A 561 -13.52 -4.20 -1.31
CA PRO A 561 -14.80 -4.79 -1.73
C PRO A 561 -15.96 -3.79 -1.86
N HIS A 562 -15.86 -2.65 -1.18
CA HIS A 562 -16.80 -1.53 -1.32
C HIS A 562 -16.91 -1.00 -2.75
N GLU A 563 -15.83 -1.04 -3.53
CA GLU A 563 -15.88 -0.56 -4.90
C GLU A 563 -16.77 -1.45 -5.76
N TRP A 564 -16.64 -2.78 -5.59
CA TRP A 564 -17.54 -3.72 -6.24
C TRP A 564 -18.98 -3.57 -5.75
N LEU A 565 -19.18 -3.40 -4.43
CA LEU A 565 -20.50 -3.10 -3.87
C LEU A 565 -21.12 -1.85 -4.51
N SER A 566 -20.36 -0.75 -4.63
CA SER A 566 -20.85 0.50 -5.21
C SER A 566 -21.25 0.33 -6.68
N THR A 567 -20.47 -0.46 -7.44
CA THR A 567 -20.80 -0.79 -8.84
C THR A 567 -22.04 -1.68 -8.95
N LEU A 568 -22.21 -2.67 -8.06
CA LEU A 568 -23.41 -3.50 -8.00
C LEU A 568 -24.66 -2.69 -7.62
N GLU A 569 -24.54 -1.74 -6.69
CA GLU A 569 -25.63 -0.84 -6.31
C GLU A 569 -26.05 0.05 -7.48
N TYR A 570 -25.08 0.58 -8.23
CA TYR A 570 -25.35 1.31 -9.46
C TYR A 570 -26.06 0.41 -10.49
N ALA A 571 -25.57 -0.82 -10.71
CA ALA A 571 -26.23 -1.77 -11.62
C ALA A 571 -27.68 -2.08 -11.21
N ARG A 572 -27.95 -2.24 -9.91
CA ARG A 572 -29.32 -2.40 -9.40
C ARG A 572 -30.17 -1.17 -9.67
N TRP A 573 -29.63 0.03 -9.44
CA TRP A 573 -30.33 1.29 -9.72
C TRP A 573 -30.63 1.46 -11.22
N GLN A 574 -29.75 0.98 -12.09
CA GLN A 574 -29.95 0.95 -13.54
C GLN A 574 -30.95 -0.13 -14.00
N GLY A 575 -31.48 -0.98 -13.11
CA GLY A 575 -32.53 -1.95 -13.44
C GLY A 575 -32.10 -3.42 -13.47
N VAL A 576 -31.00 -3.80 -12.81
CA VAL A 576 -30.53 -5.20 -12.70
C VAL A 576 -30.80 -5.78 -11.30
N PRO A 577 -32.03 -6.18 -10.95
CA PRO A 577 -32.39 -6.63 -9.61
C PRO A 577 -31.76 -7.98 -9.20
N GLN A 578 -31.32 -8.80 -10.16
CA GLN A 578 -30.75 -10.14 -9.92
C GLN A 578 -29.41 -10.12 -9.15
N LEU A 579 -28.88 -8.92 -8.89
CA LEU A 579 -27.63 -8.69 -8.16
C LEU A 579 -27.87 -8.51 -6.64
N ALA A 580 -29.11 -8.55 -6.16
CA ALA A 580 -29.42 -8.42 -4.73
C ALA A 580 -28.59 -9.37 -3.83
N PRO A 581 -28.40 -10.67 -4.16
CA PRO A 581 -27.59 -11.56 -3.33
C PRO A 581 -26.14 -11.10 -3.17
N ALA A 582 -25.53 -10.59 -4.24
CA ALA A 582 -24.16 -10.05 -4.19
C ALA A 582 -24.08 -8.75 -3.41
N ILE A 583 -25.08 -7.86 -3.53
CA ILE A 583 -25.17 -6.62 -2.76
C ILE A 583 -25.28 -6.92 -1.26
N ASP A 584 -26.16 -7.87 -0.90
CA ASP A 584 -26.41 -8.23 0.50
C ASP A 584 -25.17 -8.87 1.13
N ALA A 585 -24.50 -9.78 0.39
CA ALA A 585 -23.25 -10.40 0.83
C ALA A 585 -22.13 -9.38 1.07
N LEU A 586 -22.10 -8.30 0.28
CA LEU A 586 -21.07 -7.26 0.39
C LEU A 586 -21.43 -6.12 1.34
N ALA A 587 -22.66 -6.06 1.87
CA ALA A 587 -23.16 -4.93 2.66
C ALA A 587 -22.29 -4.62 3.89
N ALA A 588 -21.72 -5.65 4.53
CA ALA A 588 -20.82 -5.50 5.68
C ALA A 588 -19.49 -4.79 5.33
N TRP A 589 -19.11 -4.73 4.05
CA TRP A 589 -17.90 -4.07 3.57
C TRP A 589 -18.14 -2.61 3.15
N ARG A 590 -19.33 -2.07 3.40
CA ARG A 590 -19.64 -0.68 3.06
C ARG A 590 -18.76 0.28 3.87
N LEU A 591 -18.17 1.24 3.16
CA LEU A 591 -17.40 2.29 3.81
C LEU A 591 -18.28 3.17 4.72
N PRO A 592 -17.74 3.61 5.87
CA PRO A 592 -18.34 4.67 6.67
C PRO A 592 -18.62 5.95 5.90
N ALA A 593 -19.78 6.57 6.18
CA ALA A 593 -20.12 7.91 5.69
C ALA A 593 -19.16 9.00 6.18
N THR A 594 -18.35 8.70 7.21
CA THR A 594 -17.29 9.57 7.71
C THR A 594 -15.98 9.47 6.93
N ASN A 595 -15.85 8.52 6.00
CA ASN A 595 -14.64 8.41 5.20
C ASN A 595 -14.64 9.47 4.10
N ASP A 596 -13.72 10.41 4.22
CA ASP A 596 -13.39 11.40 3.20
C ASP A 596 -12.69 10.78 1.99
N GLU A 597 -11.86 9.77 2.21
CA GLU A 597 -11.01 9.13 1.21
C GLU A 597 -10.97 7.61 1.41
N SER A 598 -10.93 6.87 0.31
CA SER A 598 -10.77 5.42 0.30
C SER A 598 -9.87 4.91 -0.82
N PRO A 599 -9.18 3.77 -0.60
CA PRO A 599 -8.61 2.95 -1.66
C PRO A 599 -9.67 2.63 -2.72
N LEU A 600 -9.36 2.94 -3.99
CA LEU A 600 -10.25 2.66 -5.13
C LEU A 600 -9.76 1.41 -5.87
N TYR A 601 -8.70 1.55 -6.64
CA TYR A 601 -8.12 0.49 -7.46
C TYR A 601 -6.61 0.40 -7.24
N ARG A 602 -6.07 -0.74 -7.65
CA ARG A 602 -4.66 -1.10 -7.53
C ARG A 602 -4.20 -1.82 -8.78
N ARG A 603 -2.89 -1.74 -9.04
CA ARG A 603 -2.28 -2.66 -10.00
C ARG A 603 -2.27 -4.08 -9.40
N HIS A 604 -2.28 -5.11 -10.23
CA HIS A 604 -2.28 -6.52 -9.80
C HIS A 604 -1.13 -6.90 -8.85
N ASP A 605 0.00 -6.18 -8.92
CA ASP A 605 1.16 -6.34 -8.04
C ASP A 605 1.03 -5.59 -6.70
N GLY A 606 -0.04 -4.79 -6.51
CA GLY A 606 -0.30 -3.99 -5.32
C GLY A 606 0.62 -2.76 -5.18
N HIS A 607 1.53 -2.52 -6.12
CA HIS A 607 2.52 -1.44 -6.01
C HIS A 607 1.96 -0.05 -6.28
N PHE A 608 0.87 0.02 -7.03
CA PHE A 608 0.14 1.25 -7.30
C PHE A 608 -1.20 1.19 -6.59
N LEU A 609 -1.54 2.28 -5.89
CA LEU A 609 -2.82 2.42 -5.21
C LEU A 609 -3.43 3.78 -5.53
N TRP A 610 -4.65 3.79 -6.07
CA TRP A 610 -5.38 5.02 -6.34
C TRP A 610 -6.41 5.32 -5.27
N THR A 611 -6.63 6.61 -5.07
CA THR A 611 -7.65 7.17 -4.18
C THR A 611 -8.26 8.42 -4.81
N SER A 612 -9.48 8.77 -4.40
CA SER A 612 -10.07 10.07 -4.71
C SER A 612 -11.03 10.50 -3.61
N ALA A 613 -10.66 11.56 -2.89
CA ALA A 613 -11.58 12.20 -1.96
C ALA A 613 -12.76 12.86 -2.70
N CYS A 614 -12.51 13.40 -3.89
CA CYS A 614 -13.52 14.02 -4.74
C CYS A 614 -14.64 13.03 -5.10
N LEU A 615 -14.31 11.84 -5.59
CA LEU A 615 -15.30 10.80 -5.90
C LEU A 615 -16.15 10.40 -4.69
N ASN A 616 -15.54 10.27 -3.51
CA ASN A 616 -16.26 9.89 -2.29
C ASN A 616 -17.30 10.94 -1.88
N GLN A 617 -17.00 12.22 -2.05
CA GLN A 617 -17.94 13.31 -1.81
C GLN A 617 -19.15 13.23 -2.74
N PHE A 618 -18.92 13.02 -4.04
CA PHE A 618 -20.00 12.83 -5.02
C PHE A 618 -20.88 11.62 -4.69
N ARG A 619 -20.27 10.49 -4.34
CA ARG A 619 -21.00 9.28 -3.89
C ARG A 619 -21.82 9.53 -2.62
N HIS A 620 -21.30 10.34 -1.69
CA HIS A 620 -22.02 10.68 -0.47
C HIS A 620 -23.24 11.56 -0.77
N LEU A 621 -23.07 12.60 -1.59
CA LEU A 621 -24.13 13.52 -1.99
C LEU A 621 -25.27 12.81 -2.75
N ALA A 622 -24.94 11.93 -3.71
CA ALA A 622 -25.93 11.17 -4.47
C ALA A 622 -26.75 10.22 -3.57
N ARG A 623 -26.13 9.65 -2.53
CA ARG A 623 -26.84 8.80 -1.56
C ARG A 623 -27.83 9.59 -0.72
N LEU A 624 -27.48 10.79 -0.27
CA LEU A 624 -28.39 11.66 0.51
C LEU A 624 -29.63 12.04 -0.31
N SER A 625 -29.42 12.50 -1.54
CA SER A 625 -30.52 12.87 -2.46
C SER A 625 -31.48 11.69 -2.67
N SER A 626 -30.92 10.48 -2.90
CA SER A 626 -31.74 9.26 -3.06
C SER A 626 -32.51 8.82 -1.81
N LEU A 627 -32.12 9.29 -0.61
CA LEU A 627 -32.83 9.04 0.63
C LEU A 627 -33.96 10.06 0.81
N GLU A 628 -33.70 11.34 0.51
CA GLU A 628 -34.71 12.40 0.52
C GLU A 628 -35.86 12.08 -0.44
N ASP A 629 -35.56 11.72 -1.69
CA ASP A 629 -36.56 11.29 -2.67
C ASP A 629 -37.38 10.09 -2.16
N ARG A 630 -36.76 9.13 -1.47
CA ARG A 630 -37.46 7.99 -0.88
C ARG A 630 -38.38 8.36 0.28
N TYR A 631 -37.99 9.33 1.12
CA TYR A 631 -38.83 9.79 2.21
C TYR A 631 -40.02 10.60 1.68
N GLU A 632 -39.81 11.43 0.66
CA GLU A 632 -40.91 12.14 -0.01
C GLU A 632 -41.92 11.15 -0.62
N HIS A 633 -41.45 10.08 -1.29
CA HIS A 633 -42.32 9.06 -1.88
C HIS A 633 -43.00 8.10 -0.88
N LEU A 634 -42.52 7.98 0.36
CA LEU A 634 -43.16 7.18 1.42
C LEU A 634 -44.12 8.00 2.30
N SER A 635 -44.10 9.33 2.18
CA SER A 635 -44.93 10.27 2.95
C SER A 635 -46.22 10.70 2.26
N GLN A 636 -46.49 10.16 1.06
CA GLN A 636 -47.77 10.25 0.33
C GLN A 636 -48.51 8.91 0.43
#